data_AF-A0A254Q5E1-F1
#
_entry.id   AF-A0A254Q5E1-F1
#
_cell.length_a   1.000
_cell.length_b   1.000
_cell.length_c   1.000
_cell.angle_alpha   90.00
_cell.angle_beta   90.00
_cell.angle_gamma   90.00
#
_symmetry.space_group_name_H-M   'P 1'
#
loop_
_entity.id
_entity.type
_entity.pdbx_description
1 polymer ?
#
loop_
_entity_poly.entity_id
_entity_poly.type
_entity_poly.pdbx_seq_one_letter_code
_entity_poly.pdbx_strand_id
1 'polypeptide(L)'
;MSFKNKLSLLMASLIMTTSVVGCSDFINGRETKEEELHFANDKLVCLRDVPASLKRLTTGDAESKEIIISVDCLREALVYFQKKTYGAQSNAYTVEEMRRFFSKYFLKENVVTPEFALELMKIKKALLGGSNNNLTKDEITRLVEVLAILRDEAVDLAPHIKLLLLKTEVDEANWQQVSAATEQLRIGAQRLLEKTELSRSDYSFEDGKRAIKGFKEFVKEKDTEARVSQWLPVVEVVKNVLMGREAQLATFSQWKGSLNSLVDLYGLFLKYHYVIHNFDTSNQTKVREVSQFIGQAIDLIEGCPQITTRGMIPLEDIDNLIETILNLPQVKKVVQIRPVSVETLYRAAILRLLEPGRNGDSRGILGLEKKHIVALRREYNVWRLVQSFADSQLQGQRSVDAPIPRNELLLNYKQFDNGSVINNGLSSDPYEQTALLNAWNDFGDLLKSNVLIVYNKNGRIEEYNNNDTLSTTWTGLTKSNLMRAMSRALMLAYGKETSGELKKATIQPEGLYTWYEDFKELMFDLKAFDRRTGNTASRSFQEANFFTFSGNGDDYMNQRETYEFVSLLFSAGLSSSASIYNDMLVEGCGKANGLSLREDTDPLGFYYLNDKCFESQFRLQFNKHFDNLPEMSKWVARMTPAEWTEFYSTLRFLSRVSDKEDEGLVEVANIRTMVTIIHYIESIMVSYDKDRNQTLSLDEVYAASPRFMPFIKKSTTVTMETLLNQGFAYLVFYGKEGNGAQLAWFQAQKIWMNEATRMNLLRVIKVIKQKDMDKAAQQQRSAQGYSAQNKAKILVK
;
A
#
# COMPACT_ATOMS: atom_id res chain seq x y z
N MET A 1 -4.08 10.22 21.58
CA MET A 1 -3.80 9.86 22.99
C MET A 1 -2.59 10.64 23.46
N SER A 2 -2.75 11.47 24.48
CA SER A 2 -1.71 12.33 25.06
C SER A 2 -1.04 11.62 26.24
N PHE A 3 0.28 11.54 26.25
CA PHE A 3 1.06 11.19 27.43
C PHE A 3 2.17 12.23 27.63
N LYS A 4 1.83 13.29 28.36
CA LYS A 4 2.78 14.19 29.00
C LYS A 4 2.68 14.02 30.52
N ASN A 5 3.86 13.90 31.13
CA ASN A 5 4.23 14.20 32.51
C ASN A 5 3.81 13.27 33.65
N LYS A 6 4.82 12.64 34.25
CA LYS A 6 5.11 12.47 35.69
C LYS A 6 6.62 12.21 35.80
N LEU A 7 7.43 12.73 36.71
CA LEU A 7 7.24 13.56 37.89
C LEU A 7 8.65 14.04 38.31
N SER A 8 8.82 15.34 38.47
CA SER A 8 9.90 15.99 39.23
C SER A 8 9.45 16.14 40.69
N LEU A 9 10.41 16.37 41.61
CA LEU A 9 10.35 16.67 43.07
C LEU A 9 10.88 15.50 43.91
N LEU A 10 11.80 15.63 44.89
CA LEU A 10 12.32 16.74 45.71
C LEU A 10 13.65 16.21 46.35
N MET A 11 14.77 16.93 46.31
CA MET A 11 15.26 17.97 47.23
C MET A 11 16.19 17.51 48.36
N ALA A 12 17.24 18.33 48.54
CA ALA A 12 17.83 18.79 49.80
C ALA A 12 18.85 17.93 50.57
N SER A 13 20.09 18.41 50.53
CA SER A 13 20.89 18.94 51.67
C SER A 13 22.31 18.37 51.64
N LEU A 14 23.34 19.21 51.40
CA LEU A 14 24.01 20.13 52.32
C LEU A 14 24.88 19.39 53.37
N ILE A 15 26.12 19.88 53.51
CA ILE A 15 27.04 19.84 54.68
C ILE A 15 28.37 19.10 54.46
N MET A 16 29.40 19.94 54.26
CA MET A 16 30.67 20.08 54.99
C MET A 16 31.63 18.89 55.23
N THR A 17 32.89 19.19 54.87
CA THR A 17 34.14 19.10 55.66
C THR A 17 34.82 17.75 55.94
N THR A 18 36.05 17.72 55.39
CA THR A 18 37.35 17.45 56.05
C THR A 18 37.89 16.03 56.22
N SER A 19 39.13 15.94 55.73
CA SER A 19 40.33 15.29 56.28
C SER A 19 40.45 13.77 56.23
N VAL A 20 41.41 13.30 55.43
CA VAL A 20 42.59 12.59 55.96
C VAL A 20 43.84 13.01 55.19
N VAL A 21 44.83 13.53 55.93
CA VAL A 21 46.25 13.61 55.56
C VAL A 21 46.90 12.27 55.92
N GLY A 22 47.74 11.73 55.03
CA GLY A 22 48.54 10.53 55.31
C GLY A 22 49.65 10.32 54.27
N CYS A 23 50.89 10.60 54.68
CA CYS A 23 52.14 10.64 53.92
C CYS A 23 52.52 9.34 53.17
N SER A 24 53.17 9.46 52.00
CA SER A 24 54.26 8.55 51.61
C SER A 24 55.23 9.15 50.56
N ASP A 25 55.62 10.41 50.78
CA ASP A 25 56.59 11.13 49.94
C ASP A 25 58.06 10.67 50.18
N PHE A 26 58.29 9.37 50.41
CA PHE A 26 59.61 8.89 50.84
C PHE A 26 60.15 7.62 50.17
N ILE A 27 59.46 6.94 49.23
CA ILE A 27 59.98 5.62 48.77
C ILE A 27 60.21 5.43 47.27
N ASN A 28 59.55 6.11 46.32
CA ASN A 28 59.79 5.76 44.91
C ASN A 28 60.13 6.97 44.02
N GLY A 29 61.43 7.11 43.77
CA GLY A 29 62.05 7.44 42.49
C GLY A 29 61.53 8.68 41.76
N ARG A 30 62.41 9.68 41.60
CA ARG A 30 62.23 10.74 40.60
C ARG A 30 62.16 10.10 39.21
N GLU A 31 60.96 9.80 38.72
CA GLU A 31 60.68 9.84 37.31
C GLU A 31 60.81 11.31 36.88
N THR A 32 61.70 11.55 35.92
CA THR A 32 61.74 12.79 35.16
C THR A 32 60.32 13.17 34.81
N LYS A 33 59.82 14.27 35.38
CA LYS A 33 58.62 14.93 34.87
C LYS A 33 58.88 15.17 33.40
N GLU A 34 58.21 14.41 32.52
CA GLU A 34 57.89 14.93 31.20
C GLU A 34 57.28 16.30 31.46
N GLU A 35 57.95 17.36 31.04
CA GLU A 35 57.40 18.70 31.11
C GLU A 35 56.04 18.64 30.42
N GLU A 36 54.98 18.71 31.22
CA GLU A 36 53.64 18.88 30.70
C GLU A 36 53.64 20.24 30.00
N LEU A 37 53.79 20.22 28.68
CA LEU A 37 53.41 21.31 27.80
C LEU A 37 51.91 21.59 28.03
N HIS A 38 51.64 22.47 28.98
CA HIS A 38 50.34 23.11 29.16
C HIS A 38 50.10 24.01 27.95
N PHE A 39 49.43 23.48 26.93
CA PHE A 39 48.86 24.31 25.87
C PHE A 39 47.64 25.07 26.41
N ALA A 40 47.86 26.07 27.25
CA ALA A 40 46.88 27.12 27.52
C ALA A 40 46.94 28.13 26.37
N ASN A 41 46.52 27.71 25.18
CA ASN A 41 46.48 28.61 24.03
C ASN A 41 45.04 29.06 23.82
N ASP A 42 44.79 30.37 23.94
CA ASP A 42 43.48 31.00 23.72
C ASP A 42 42.84 30.59 22.39
N LYS A 43 43.66 30.23 21.40
CA LYS A 43 43.24 29.74 20.07
C LYS A 43 42.50 28.40 20.06
N LEU A 44 42.58 27.58 21.11
CA LEU A 44 41.91 26.28 21.19
C LEU A 44 40.69 26.30 22.14
N VAL A 45 40.37 27.46 22.72
CA VAL A 45 39.27 27.60 23.69
C VAL A 45 37.91 27.34 23.04
N CYS A 46 37.72 27.73 21.78
CA CYS A 46 36.47 27.53 21.03
C CYS A 46 36.07 26.05 20.86
N LEU A 47 37.02 25.11 20.98
CA LEU A 47 36.73 23.68 20.86
C LEU A 47 35.88 23.14 22.00
N ARG A 48 35.78 23.87 23.13
CA ARG A 48 34.90 23.52 24.24
C ARG A 48 33.42 23.59 23.84
N ASP A 49 33.08 24.47 22.90
CA ASP A 49 31.69 24.71 22.48
C ASP A 49 31.29 23.86 21.26
N VAL A 50 32.26 23.32 20.52
CA VAL A 50 32.03 22.49 19.33
C VAL A 50 31.09 21.31 19.59
N PRO A 51 31.20 20.51 20.68
CA PRO A 51 30.26 19.43 20.94
C PRO A 51 28.80 19.90 21.11
N ALA A 52 28.59 21.05 21.75
CA ALA A 52 27.26 21.63 21.93
C ALA A 52 26.68 22.11 20.59
N SER A 53 27.49 22.75 19.75
CA SER A 53 27.10 23.15 18.40
C SER A 53 26.82 21.94 17.50
N LEU A 54 27.63 20.88 17.56
CA LEU A 54 27.41 19.64 16.83
C LEU A 54 26.09 18.99 17.27
N LYS A 55 25.82 18.99 18.58
CA LYS A 55 24.54 18.50 19.12
C LYS A 55 23.39 19.31 18.54
N ARG A 56 23.44 20.64 18.57
CA ARG A 56 22.39 21.49 17.98
C ARG A 56 22.24 21.28 16.47
N LEU A 57 23.34 21.02 15.75
CA LEU A 57 23.29 20.67 14.33
C LEU A 57 22.55 19.35 14.13
N THR A 58 22.92 18.30 14.86
CA THR A 58 22.23 17.00 14.83
C THR A 58 20.81 17.05 15.41
N THR A 59 20.40 18.15 16.06
CA THR A 59 19.01 18.37 16.44
C THR A 59 18.23 19.26 15.48
N GLY A 60 18.89 19.92 14.53
CA GLY A 60 18.32 20.89 13.60
C GLY A 60 18.10 22.29 14.20
N ASP A 61 18.70 22.60 15.35
CA ASP A 61 18.55 23.87 16.08
C ASP A 61 19.78 24.78 15.99
N ALA A 62 20.78 24.41 15.19
CA ALA A 62 21.99 25.21 15.01
C ALA A 62 21.75 26.38 14.06
N GLU A 63 22.25 27.56 14.44
CA GLU A 63 22.27 28.72 13.54
C GLU A 63 23.49 28.67 12.61
N SER A 64 23.38 29.22 11.40
CA SER A 64 24.47 29.24 10.41
C SER A 64 25.78 29.81 10.98
N LYS A 65 25.68 30.85 11.82
CA LYS A 65 26.84 31.47 12.48
C LYS A 65 27.54 30.51 13.46
N GLU A 66 26.77 29.73 14.20
CA GLU A 66 27.31 28.75 15.16
C GLU A 66 28.03 27.61 14.44
N ILE A 67 27.49 27.17 13.30
CA ILE A 67 28.11 26.15 12.43
C ILE A 67 29.46 26.65 11.92
N ILE A 68 29.49 27.87 11.35
CA ILE A 68 30.71 28.48 10.81
C ILE A 68 31.80 28.57 11.90
N ILE A 69 31.46 29.15 13.06
CA ILE A 69 32.41 29.32 14.17
C ILE A 69 32.96 27.95 14.62
N SER A 70 32.10 26.94 14.73
CA SER A 70 32.50 25.63 15.24
C SER A 70 33.40 24.88 14.27
N VAL A 71 33.09 24.90 12.98
CA VAL A 71 33.91 24.20 11.97
C VAL A 71 35.21 24.97 11.69
N ASP A 72 35.19 26.30 11.65
CA ASP A 72 36.42 27.09 11.48
C ASP A 72 37.35 26.92 12.69
N CYS A 73 36.81 26.80 13.91
CA CYS A 73 37.59 26.44 15.10
C CYS A 73 38.30 25.08 14.94
N LEU A 74 37.60 24.05 14.44
CA LEU A 74 38.22 22.74 14.16
C LEU A 74 39.32 22.83 13.10
N ARG A 75 39.10 23.62 12.05
CA ARG A 75 40.09 23.85 10.99
C ARG A 75 41.34 24.54 11.53
N GLU A 76 41.18 25.62 12.29
CA GLU A 76 42.29 26.33 12.92
C GLU A 76 43.05 25.44 13.90
N ALA A 77 42.35 24.60 14.66
CA ALA A 77 42.96 23.62 15.55
C ALA A 77 43.82 22.59 14.82
N LEU A 78 43.36 22.08 13.68
CA LEU A 78 44.12 21.14 12.85
C LEU A 78 45.35 21.81 12.19
N VAL A 79 45.21 23.05 11.71
CA VAL A 79 46.34 23.85 11.19
C VAL A 79 47.35 24.13 12.30
N TYR A 80 46.88 24.44 13.51
CA TYR A 80 47.75 24.65 14.66
C TYR A 80 48.48 23.37 15.05
N PHE A 81 47.78 22.24 15.12
CA PHE A 81 48.35 20.92 15.36
C PHE A 81 49.47 20.62 14.35
N GLN A 82 49.18 20.68 13.06
CA GLN A 82 50.16 20.44 11.98
C GLN A 82 51.44 21.30 12.11
N LYS A 83 51.31 22.54 12.58
CA LYS A 83 52.42 23.49 12.75
C LYS A 83 53.20 23.32 14.04
N LYS A 84 52.58 22.77 15.10
CA LYS A 84 53.13 22.81 16.47
C LYS A 84 53.43 21.44 17.06
N THR A 85 53.01 20.36 16.42
CA THR A 85 53.35 19.00 16.84
C THR A 85 54.33 18.36 15.86
N TYR A 86 55.26 17.59 16.41
CA TYR A 86 56.19 16.75 15.66
C TYR A 86 55.82 15.30 15.95
N GLY A 87 55.54 14.52 14.91
CA GLY A 87 55.33 13.07 15.04
C GLY A 87 56.66 12.33 15.11
N ALA A 88 56.64 11.07 15.53
CA ALA A 88 57.80 10.18 15.48
C ALA A 88 58.37 10.00 14.06
N GLN A 89 57.56 10.26 13.03
CA GLN A 89 58.00 10.34 11.63
C GLN A 89 58.03 11.80 11.17
N SER A 90 59.05 12.17 10.39
CA SER A 90 59.31 13.57 9.99
C SER A 90 58.14 14.29 9.30
N ASN A 91 57.23 13.55 8.66
CA ASN A 91 56.05 14.10 7.99
C ASN A 91 54.72 13.37 8.31
N ALA A 92 54.68 12.57 9.38
CA ALA A 92 53.48 11.78 9.68
C ALA A 92 53.28 11.52 11.18
N TYR A 93 52.02 11.31 11.55
CA TYR A 93 51.59 10.97 12.90
C TYR A 93 51.01 9.56 12.90
N THR A 94 51.41 8.74 13.86
CA THR A 94 50.85 7.40 14.06
C THR A 94 49.48 7.48 14.72
N VAL A 95 48.70 6.40 14.60
CA VAL A 95 47.37 6.26 15.21
C VAL A 95 47.43 6.50 16.73
N GLU A 96 48.45 5.96 17.40
CA GLU A 96 48.59 6.05 18.85
C GLU A 96 48.98 7.46 19.31
N GLU A 97 49.80 8.18 18.55
CA GLU A 97 50.13 9.58 18.82
C GLU A 97 48.89 10.48 18.69
N MET A 98 48.10 10.27 17.63
CA MET A 98 46.82 10.95 17.44
C MET A 98 45.86 10.65 18.60
N ARG A 99 45.72 9.37 18.97
CA ARG A 99 44.85 8.94 20.06
C ARG A 99 45.27 9.58 21.39
N ARG A 100 46.56 9.53 21.74
CA ARG A 100 47.09 10.17 22.96
C ARG A 100 46.86 11.67 22.95
N PHE A 101 47.07 12.35 21.83
CA PHE A 101 46.83 13.77 21.69
C PHE A 101 45.35 14.12 21.91
N PHE A 102 44.44 13.45 21.19
CA PHE A 102 43.01 13.70 21.32
C PHE A 102 42.45 13.32 22.71
N SER A 103 42.89 12.21 23.28
CA SER A 103 42.51 11.79 24.63
C SER A 103 43.03 12.72 25.73
N LYS A 104 44.28 13.21 25.63
CA LYS A 104 44.87 14.09 26.65
C LYS A 104 44.24 15.48 26.65
N TYR A 105 43.92 16.01 25.47
CA TYR A 105 43.57 17.43 25.33
C TYR A 105 42.10 17.71 24.97
N PHE A 106 41.36 16.77 24.38
CA PHE A 106 40.03 17.05 23.80
C PHE A 106 38.91 16.15 24.33
N LEU A 107 39.23 14.94 24.79
CA LEU A 107 38.24 13.88 25.02
C LEU A 107 38.21 13.34 26.46
N LYS A 108 38.19 14.24 27.47
CA LYS A 108 38.28 13.89 28.90
C LYS A 108 37.27 12.82 29.36
N GLU A 109 36.10 12.71 28.73
CA GLU A 109 35.03 11.76 29.11
C GLU A 109 34.82 10.60 28.11
N ASN A 110 35.36 10.71 26.88
CA ASN A 110 35.11 9.79 25.77
C ASN A 110 36.41 9.18 25.24
N VAL A 111 36.70 7.92 25.57
CA VAL A 111 37.93 7.26 25.13
C VAL A 111 37.71 6.65 23.74
N VAL A 112 38.56 7.01 22.77
CA VAL A 112 38.61 6.34 21.46
C VAL A 112 39.27 4.97 21.68
N THR A 113 38.51 3.89 21.45
CA THR A 113 39.03 2.52 21.55
C THR A 113 40.03 2.25 20.42
N PRO A 114 41.01 1.35 20.60
CA PRO A 114 41.93 0.95 19.54
C PRO A 114 41.22 0.48 18.27
N GLU A 115 40.14 -0.27 18.42
CA GLU A 115 39.30 -0.77 17.32
C GLU A 115 38.65 0.38 16.56
N PHE A 116 38.08 1.35 17.28
CA PHE A 116 37.48 2.52 16.65
C PHE A 116 38.54 3.40 15.97
N ALA A 117 39.74 3.54 16.56
CA ALA A 117 40.84 4.28 15.95
C ALA A 117 41.29 3.65 14.62
N LEU A 118 41.33 2.32 14.53
CA LEU A 118 41.63 1.62 13.26
C LEU A 118 40.55 1.85 12.21
N GLU A 119 39.27 1.86 12.59
CA GLU A 119 38.18 2.16 11.67
C GLU A 119 38.19 3.65 11.24
N LEU A 120 38.54 4.58 12.13
CA LEU A 120 38.78 5.99 11.78
C LEU A 120 39.92 6.14 10.76
N MET A 121 40.96 5.30 10.83
CA MET A 121 42.03 5.29 9.82
C MET A 121 41.56 4.80 8.46
N LYS A 122 40.64 3.84 8.41
CA LYS A 122 40.01 3.43 7.15
C LYS A 122 39.14 4.52 6.57
N ILE A 123 38.35 5.21 7.41
CA ILE A 123 37.59 6.40 7.00
C ILE A 123 38.55 7.47 6.49
N LYS A 124 39.67 7.70 7.17
CA LYS A 124 40.70 8.62 6.72
C LYS A 124 41.26 8.22 5.35
N LYS A 125 41.57 6.93 5.13
CA LYS A 125 42.03 6.44 3.81
C LYS A 125 40.95 6.65 2.75
N ALA A 126 39.68 6.45 3.12
CA ALA A 126 38.55 6.71 2.23
C ALA A 126 38.40 8.20 1.89
N LEU A 127 38.52 9.09 2.86
CA LEU A 127 38.32 10.52 2.64
C LEU A 127 39.53 11.17 1.97
N LEU A 128 40.74 10.81 2.38
CA LEU A 128 41.99 11.54 2.06
C LEU A 128 43.00 10.69 1.29
N GLY A 129 42.78 9.38 1.15
CA GLY A 129 43.73 8.45 0.54
C GLY A 129 44.88 8.04 1.47
N GLY A 130 45.94 7.48 0.86
CA GLY A 130 47.17 7.12 1.55
C GLY A 130 47.09 5.84 2.39
N SER A 131 47.82 5.82 3.51
CA SER A 131 48.01 4.65 4.37
C SER A 131 47.02 4.59 5.54
N ASN A 132 46.73 3.37 6.03
CA ASN A 132 45.90 3.11 7.21
C ASN A 132 46.67 3.27 8.55
N ASN A 133 47.99 3.44 8.51
CA ASN A 133 48.81 3.38 9.72
C ASN A 133 49.24 4.76 10.23
N ASN A 134 49.16 5.76 9.38
CA ASN A 134 49.67 7.09 9.66
C ASN A 134 48.87 8.18 8.92
N LEU A 135 48.82 9.35 9.54
CA LEU A 135 48.25 10.58 8.99
C LEU A 135 49.40 11.53 8.64
N THR A 136 49.57 11.86 7.37
CA THR A 136 50.62 12.79 6.92
C THR A 136 50.20 14.24 7.09
N LYS A 137 51.17 15.15 7.10
CA LYS A 137 50.85 16.60 7.14
C LYS A 137 50.02 17.05 5.93
N ASP A 138 50.28 16.50 4.74
CA ASP A 138 49.51 16.81 3.53
C ASP A 138 48.07 16.29 3.61
N GLU A 139 47.84 15.17 4.29
CA GLU A 139 46.50 14.66 4.59
C GLU A 139 45.77 15.58 5.57
N ILE A 140 46.44 16.15 6.57
CA ILE A 140 45.83 17.16 7.46
C ILE A 140 45.40 18.40 6.67
N THR A 141 46.22 18.88 5.72
CA THR A 141 45.85 20.01 4.86
C THR A 141 44.61 19.70 4.02
N ARG A 142 44.55 18.51 3.41
CA ARG A 142 43.35 18.06 2.67
C ARG A 142 42.13 17.92 3.57
N LEU A 143 42.29 17.45 4.82
CA LEU A 143 41.20 17.39 5.79
C LEU A 143 40.65 18.79 6.11
N VAL A 144 41.51 19.80 6.24
CA VAL A 144 41.11 21.20 6.47
C VAL A 144 40.30 21.75 5.29
N GLU A 145 40.61 21.34 4.06
CA GLU A 145 39.84 21.68 2.87
C GLU A 145 38.48 20.97 2.85
N VAL A 146 38.44 19.67 3.14
CA VAL A 146 37.18 18.90 3.26
C VAL A 146 36.28 19.49 4.34
N LEU A 147 36.84 19.92 5.48
CA LEU A 147 36.08 20.59 6.54
C LEU A 147 35.52 21.95 6.10
N ALA A 148 36.20 22.67 5.22
CA ALA A 148 35.67 23.93 4.66
C ALA A 148 34.40 23.66 3.83
N ILE A 149 34.41 22.59 3.04
CA ILE A 149 33.25 22.17 2.25
C ILE A 149 32.13 21.70 3.17
N LEU A 150 32.44 20.87 4.17
CA LEU A 150 31.46 20.45 5.17
C LEU A 150 30.81 21.62 5.89
N ARG A 151 31.55 22.69 6.19
CA ARG A 151 31.00 23.92 6.78
C ARG A 151 29.96 24.54 5.86
N ASP A 152 30.33 24.77 4.61
CA ASP A 152 29.48 25.46 3.64
C ASP A 152 28.20 24.64 3.37
N GLU A 153 28.35 23.33 3.16
CA GLU A 153 27.20 22.43 2.97
C GLU A 153 26.34 22.29 4.24
N ALA A 154 26.93 22.28 5.44
CA ALA A 154 26.16 22.23 6.68
C ALA A 154 25.36 23.52 6.91
N VAL A 155 25.89 24.67 6.51
CA VAL A 155 25.16 25.95 6.55
C VAL A 155 23.98 25.92 5.59
N ASP A 156 24.19 25.45 4.36
CA ASP A 156 23.13 25.36 3.36
C ASP A 156 22.07 24.30 3.73
N LEU A 157 22.47 23.21 4.40
CA LEU A 157 21.57 22.16 4.86
C LEU A 157 20.79 22.55 6.12
N ALA A 158 21.32 23.47 6.95
CA ALA A 158 20.76 23.84 8.26
C ALA A 158 19.24 24.11 8.25
N PRO A 159 18.68 24.87 7.28
CA PRO A 159 17.23 25.11 7.21
C PRO A 159 16.39 23.85 7.01
N HIS A 160 16.99 22.79 6.47
CA HIS A 160 16.33 21.54 6.08
C HIS A 160 16.52 20.41 7.10
N ILE A 161 17.45 20.53 8.05
CA ILE A 161 17.81 19.44 8.96
C ILE A 161 16.62 18.93 9.78
N LYS A 162 15.74 19.81 10.27
CA LYS A 162 14.56 19.38 11.05
C LYS A 162 13.66 18.44 10.24
N LEU A 163 13.45 18.76 8.97
CA LEU A 163 12.69 17.94 8.03
C LEU A 163 13.45 16.64 7.74
N LEU A 164 14.75 16.72 7.45
CA LEU A 164 15.60 15.55 7.16
C LEU A 164 15.80 14.63 8.37
N LEU A 165 15.48 15.05 9.59
CA LEU A 165 15.61 14.24 10.81
C LEU A 165 14.26 13.78 11.38
N LEU A 166 13.18 13.91 10.62
CA LEU A 166 11.82 13.55 11.06
C LEU A 166 11.35 14.30 12.32
N LYS A 167 11.78 15.55 12.48
CA LYS A 167 11.45 16.39 13.64
C LYS A 167 10.39 17.45 13.37
N THR A 168 10.11 17.72 12.10
CA THR A 168 8.93 18.48 11.68
C THR A 168 7.70 17.63 11.95
N GLU A 169 6.60 18.25 12.37
CA GLU A 169 5.33 17.53 12.56
C GLU A 169 4.79 17.06 11.20
N VAL A 170 3.99 16.01 11.25
CA VAL A 170 3.36 15.44 10.07
C VAL A 170 2.35 16.45 9.48
N ASP A 171 2.21 16.50 8.15
CA ASP A 171 1.41 17.48 7.38
C ASP A 171 1.88 18.95 7.41
N GLU A 172 2.93 19.31 8.18
CA GLU A 172 3.48 20.68 8.14
C GLU A 172 4.40 20.94 6.93
N ALA A 173 5.01 19.88 6.39
CA ALA A 173 5.90 19.96 5.24
C ALA A 173 5.17 19.64 3.93
N ASN A 174 5.37 20.47 2.91
CA ASN A 174 4.84 20.25 1.57
C ASN A 174 5.84 19.56 0.63
N TRP A 175 5.35 19.12 -0.53
CA TRP A 175 6.15 18.41 -1.54
C TRP A 175 7.41 19.16 -1.98
N GLN A 176 7.31 20.48 -2.16
CA GLN A 176 8.41 21.33 -2.61
C GLN A 176 9.49 21.47 -1.53
N GLN A 177 9.10 21.62 -0.26
CA GLN A 177 10.03 21.68 0.87
C GLN A 177 10.82 20.37 1.03
N VAL A 178 10.15 19.22 0.92
CA VAL A 178 10.83 17.92 0.95
C VAL A 178 11.76 17.76 -0.27
N SER A 179 11.33 18.18 -1.45
CA SER A 179 12.16 18.12 -2.66
C SER A 179 13.38 19.04 -2.58
N ALA A 180 13.24 20.25 -2.02
CA ALA A 180 14.36 21.16 -1.80
C ALA A 180 15.35 20.61 -0.77
N ALA A 181 14.86 20.07 0.35
CA ALA A 181 15.70 19.46 1.39
C ALA A 181 16.52 18.28 0.85
N THR A 182 15.90 17.43 0.03
CA THR A 182 16.54 16.25 -0.56
C THR A 182 17.51 16.63 -1.68
N GLU A 183 17.20 17.66 -2.46
CA GLU A 183 18.14 18.21 -3.45
C GLU A 183 19.38 18.83 -2.78
N GLN A 184 19.20 19.61 -1.71
CA GLN A 184 20.34 20.18 -0.99
C GLN A 184 21.22 19.08 -0.38
N LEU A 185 20.61 18.02 0.16
CA LEU A 185 21.33 16.84 0.63
C LEU A 185 22.11 16.16 -0.50
N ARG A 186 21.52 16.06 -1.70
CA ARG A 186 22.18 15.49 -2.90
C ARG A 186 23.39 16.31 -3.30
N ILE A 187 23.24 17.63 -3.41
CA ILE A 187 24.31 18.55 -3.79
C ILE A 187 25.48 18.44 -2.81
N GLY A 188 25.19 18.52 -1.51
CA GLY A 188 26.22 18.44 -0.48
C GLY A 188 26.94 17.10 -0.49
N ALA A 189 26.20 15.99 -0.60
CA ALA A 189 26.81 14.67 -0.65
C ALA A 189 27.65 14.43 -1.91
N GLN A 190 27.22 14.96 -3.07
CA GLN A 190 28.01 14.87 -4.31
C GLN A 190 29.29 15.69 -4.25
N ARG A 191 29.25 16.92 -3.72
CA ARG A 191 30.43 17.76 -3.53
C ARG A 191 31.44 17.11 -2.58
N LEU A 192 30.97 16.47 -1.52
CA LEU A 192 31.82 15.68 -0.62
C LEU A 192 32.42 14.47 -1.34
N LEU A 193 31.63 13.74 -2.14
CA LEU A 193 32.12 12.61 -2.92
C LEU A 193 33.21 13.03 -3.93
N GLU A 194 33.06 14.18 -4.59
CA GLU A 194 34.05 14.71 -5.56
C GLU A 194 35.38 15.09 -4.94
N LYS A 195 35.37 15.43 -3.64
CA LYS A 195 36.54 15.95 -2.92
C LYS A 195 37.18 14.92 -2.01
N THR A 196 36.63 13.71 -1.99
CA THR A 196 37.14 12.58 -1.21
C THR A 196 37.71 11.51 -2.12
N GLU A 197 38.64 10.73 -1.59
CA GLU A 197 39.21 9.56 -2.30
C GLU A 197 38.33 8.31 -2.17
N LEU A 198 37.05 8.47 -1.78
CA LEU A 198 36.15 7.35 -1.43
C LEU A 198 35.97 6.42 -2.63
N SER A 199 35.88 7.02 -3.82
CA SER A 199 35.77 6.31 -5.09
C SER A 199 36.99 5.48 -5.48
N ARG A 200 38.14 5.70 -4.84
CA ARG A 200 39.38 4.95 -5.06
C ARG A 200 39.77 4.09 -3.85
N SER A 201 38.92 4.07 -2.83
CA SER A 201 39.19 3.35 -1.59
C SER A 201 38.51 1.98 -1.57
N ASP A 202 39.10 1.05 -0.84
CA ASP A 202 38.50 -0.27 -0.57
C ASP A 202 37.43 -0.20 0.54
N TYR A 203 36.91 1.00 0.84
CA TYR A 203 35.99 1.22 1.94
C TYR A 203 34.63 0.62 1.63
N SER A 204 34.22 -0.36 2.44
CA SER A 204 33.01 -1.14 2.21
C SER A 204 31.87 -0.72 3.14
N PHE A 205 30.66 -1.18 2.84
CA PHE A 205 29.50 -1.03 3.73
C PHE A 205 29.75 -1.68 5.11
N GLU A 206 30.50 -2.78 5.17
CA GLU A 206 30.90 -3.42 6.43
C GLU A 206 31.80 -2.53 7.29
N ASP A 207 32.72 -1.79 6.66
CA ASP A 207 33.53 -0.78 7.36
C ASP A 207 32.63 0.35 7.90
N GLY A 208 31.63 0.78 7.12
CA GLY A 208 30.60 1.70 7.59
C GLY A 208 29.85 1.20 8.82
N LYS A 209 29.41 -0.06 8.83
CA LYS A 209 28.75 -0.70 9.98
C LYS A 209 29.65 -0.70 11.23
N ARG A 210 30.93 -1.07 11.05
CA ARG A 210 31.92 -1.06 12.15
C ARG A 210 32.17 0.35 12.67
N ALA A 211 32.29 1.33 11.77
CA ALA A 211 32.47 2.73 12.13
C ALA A 211 31.28 3.28 12.93
N ILE A 212 30.05 3.01 12.50
CA ILE A 212 28.83 3.42 13.22
C ILE A 212 28.79 2.77 14.61
N LYS A 213 29.17 1.48 14.73
CA LYS A 213 29.26 0.79 16.01
C LYS A 213 30.32 1.40 16.93
N GLY A 214 31.51 1.72 16.41
CA GLY A 214 32.58 2.38 17.16
C GLY A 214 32.20 3.80 17.59
N PHE A 215 31.55 4.56 16.70
CA PHE A 215 31.04 5.90 17.00
C PHE A 215 29.95 5.86 18.09
N LYS A 216 29.09 4.84 18.08
CA LYS A 216 28.10 4.59 19.14
C LYS A 216 28.78 4.36 20.50
N GLU A 217 29.78 3.49 20.56
CA GLU A 217 30.55 3.22 21.79
C GLU A 217 31.25 4.49 22.30
N PHE A 218 31.68 5.36 21.38
CA PHE A 218 32.33 6.62 21.68
C PHE A 218 31.39 7.69 22.26
N VAL A 219 30.15 7.83 21.76
CA VAL A 219 29.19 8.87 22.19
C VAL A 219 28.40 8.50 23.46
N LYS A 220 28.38 7.22 23.87
CA LYS A 220 27.75 6.73 25.11
C LYS A 220 26.25 7.09 25.29
N GLU A 221 25.52 7.34 24.21
CA GLU A 221 24.12 7.74 24.27
C GLU A 221 23.17 6.53 24.16
N LYS A 222 22.42 6.25 25.24
CA LYS A 222 21.57 5.04 25.37
C LYS A 222 20.35 5.00 24.42
N ASP A 223 19.78 6.15 24.05
CA ASP A 223 18.61 6.19 23.15
C ASP A 223 18.97 5.94 21.68
N THR A 224 20.18 6.32 21.29
CA THR A 224 20.71 6.16 19.93
C THR A 224 20.99 4.68 19.61
N GLU A 225 21.29 3.88 20.63
CA GLU A 225 21.54 2.43 20.55
C GLU A 225 20.35 1.64 20.00
N ALA A 226 19.14 1.91 20.50
CA ALA A 226 17.95 1.18 20.10
C ALA A 226 17.54 1.49 18.65
N ARG A 227 17.64 2.76 18.24
CA ARG A 227 17.24 3.19 16.90
C ARG A 227 18.19 2.70 15.81
N VAL A 228 19.49 2.93 15.96
CA VAL A 228 20.47 2.57 14.92
C VAL A 228 20.52 1.05 14.69
N SER A 229 20.51 0.26 15.76
CA SER A 229 20.56 -1.20 15.65
C SER A 229 19.32 -1.80 14.98
N GLN A 230 18.16 -1.14 15.10
CA GLN A 230 16.91 -1.58 14.46
C GLN A 230 16.86 -1.25 12.97
N TRP A 231 17.44 -0.14 12.54
CA TRP A 231 17.40 0.31 11.14
C TRP A 231 18.55 -0.23 10.29
N LEU A 232 19.66 -0.64 10.90
CA LEU A 232 20.82 -1.13 10.15
C LEU A 232 20.50 -2.33 9.22
N PRO A 233 19.72 -3.34 9.65
CA PRO A 233 19.31 -4.42 8.76
C PRO A 233 18.47 -3.93 7.58
N VAL A 234 17.59 -2.94 7.79
CA VAL A 234 16.76 -2.33 6.75
C VAL A 234 17.63 -1.65 5.69
N VAL A 235 18.61 -0.86 6.13
CA VAL A 235 19.55 -0.18 5.23
C VAL A 235 20.33 -1.20 4.40
N GLU A 236 20.74 -2.32 5.00
CA GLU A 236 21.46 -3.39 4.31
C GLU A 236 20.62 -4.06 3.22
N VAL A 237 19.37 -4.46 3.53
CA VAL A 237 18.50 -5.09 2.53
C VAL A 237 18.10 -4.12 1.42
N VAL A 238 17.85 -2.85 1.76
CA VAL A 238 17.62 -1.79 0.77
C VAL A 238 18.82 -1.59 -0.15
N LYS A 239 20.03 -1.54 0.41
CA LYS A 239 21.28 -1.47 -0.36
C LYS A 239 21.41 -2.68 -1.27
N ASN A 240 21.05 -3.88 -0.80
CA ASN A 240 21.12 -5.09 -1.62
C ASN A 240 20.13 -5.02 -2.80
N VAL A 241 18.88 -4.60 -2.59
CA VAL A 241 17.88 -4.42 -3.66
C VAL A 241 18.30 -3.37 -4.69
N LEU A 242 18.80 -2.21 -4.24
CA LEU A 242 19.15 -1.12 -5.17
C LEU A 242 20.51 -1.33 -5.85
N MET A 243 21.50 -1.83 -5.12
CA MET A 243 22.90 -1.85 -5.56
C MET A 243 23.44 -3.26 -5.84
N GLY A 244 22.96 -4.28 -5.12
CA GLY A 244 23.49 -5.64 -5.16
C GLY A 244 24.28 -6.04 -3.92
N ARG A 245 24.28 -7.35 -3.62
CA ARG A 245 25.08 -7.93 -2.51
C ARG A 245 26.57 -7.65 -2.70
N GLU A 246 27.07 -7.90 -3.91
CA GLU A 246 28.47 -7.77 -4.30
C GLU A 246 28.76 -6.44 -5.03
N ALA A 247 27.95 -5.41 -4.80
CA ALA A 247 28.17 -4.10 -5.41
C ALA A 247 29.55 -3.55 -4.98
N GLN A 248 30.54 -3.69 -5.86
CA GLN A 248 31.83 -3.03 -5.70
C GLN A 248 31.70 -1.63 -6.28
N LEU A 249 31.60 -0.63 -5.40
CA LEU A 249 31.62 0.78 -5.76
C LEU A 249 33.07 1.18 -6.06
N ALA A 250 33.59 0.72 -7.20
CA ALA A 250 35.00 0.88 -7.57
C ALA A 250 35.29 2.16 -8.36
N THR A 251 34.26 2.84 -8.83
CA THR A 251 34.40 4.06 -9.65
C THR A 251 33.56 5.20 -9.10
N PHE A 252 33.97 6.43 -9.40
CA PHE A 252 33.22 7.63 -9.04
C PHE A 252 31.79 7.62 -9.59
N SER A 253 31.59 7.14 -10.82
CA SER A 253 30.25 7.02 -11.42
C SER A 253 29.34 6.07 -10.65
N GLN A 254 29.86 4.91 -10.21
CA GLN A 254 29.09 3.96 -9.41
C GLN A 254 28.72 4.52 -8.04
N TRP A 255 29.66 5.21 -7.36
CA TRP A 255 29.38 5.91 -6.10
C TRP A 255 28.33 7.00 -6.28
N LYS A 256 28.46 7.83 -7.31
CA LYS A 256 27.50 8.90 -7.61
C LYS A 256 26.11 8.35 -7.90
N GLY A 257 26.00 7.30 -8.71
CA GLY A 257 24.72 6.64 -9.00
C GLY A 257 24.08 6.06 -7.74
N SER A 258 24.87 5.37 -6.91
CA SER A 258 24.42 4.77 -5.66
C SER A 258 23.96 5.81 -4.64
N LEU A 259 24.70 6.91 -4.50
CA LEU A 259 24.35 8.04 -3.66
C LEU A 259 23.03 8.67 -4.12
N ASN A 260 22.85 8.88 -5.43
CA ASN A 260 21.61 9.42 -5.97
C ASN A 260 20.42 8.53 -5.64
N SER A 261 20.51 7.21 -5.88
CA SER A 261 19.44 6.27 -5.54
C SER A 261 19.10 6.27 -4.04
N LEU A 262 20.09 6.42 -3.15
CA LEU A 262 19.84 6.51 -1.71
C LEU A 262 19.13 7.82 -1.32
N VAL A 263 19.56 8.95 -1.88
CA VAL A 263 18.92 10.25 -1.61
C VAL A 263 17.51 10.27 -2.18
N ASP A 264 17.28 9.68 -3.36
CA ASP A 264 15.96 9.55 -3.98
C ASP A 264 15.03 8.67 -3.13
N LEU A 265 15.52 7.52 -2.68
CA LEU A 265 14.76 6.66 -1.77
C LEU A 265 14.43 7.38 -0.47
N TYR A 266 15.38 8.10 0.11
CA TYR A 266 15.15 8.86 1.33
C TYR A 266 14.13 9.98 1.09
N GLY A 267 14.19 10.65 -0.05
CA GLY A 267 13.21 11.65 -0.44
C GLY A 267 11.81 11.08 -0.65
N LEU A 268 11.68 9.89 -1.23
CA LEU A 268 10.41 9.17 -1.29
C LEU A 268 9.89 8.84 0.10
N PHE A 269 10.74 8.33 0.99
CA PHE A 269 10.37 8.05 2.37
C PHE A 269 9.85 9.31 3.09
N LEU A 270 10.53 10.45 2.95
CA LEU A 270 10.10 11.73 3.53
C LEU A 270 8.77 12.21 2.92
N LYS A 271 8.59 12.10 1.60
CA LYS A 271 7.31 12.44 0.93
C LYS A 271 6.18 11.54 1.42
N TYR A 272 6.44 10.25 1.61
CA TYR A 272 5.47 9.34 2.17
C TYR A 272 5.05 9.78 3.58
N HIS A 273 6.04 10.00 4.45
CA HIS A 273 5.81 10.37 5.84
C HIS A 273 5.08 11.71 5.99
N TYR A 274 5.51 12.74 5.26
CA TYR A 274 5.00 14.11 5.44
C TYR A 274 3.79 14.45 4.58
N VAL A 275 3.70 13.89 3.37
CA VAL A 275 2.74 14.37 2.36
C VAL A 275 1.67 13.31 2.04
N ILE A 276 2.04 12.04 1.91
CA ILE A 276 1.15 11.00 1.35
C ILE A 276 0.38 10.21 2.40
N HIS A 277 0.88 10.09 3.64
CA HIS A 277 0.32 9.17 4.63
C HIS A 277 -1.20 9.30 4.87
N ASN A 278 -1.77 10.51 4.73
CA ASN A 278 -3.21 10.80 4.79
C ASN A 278 -3.83 10.91 3.38
N PHE A 279 -3.71 9.87 2.58
CA PHE A 279 -4.24 9.88 1.22
C PHE A 279 -5.78 9.97 1.21
N ASP A 280 -6.31 10.99 0.53
CA ASP A 280 -7.74 11.15 0.26
C ASP A 280 -7.97 11.36 -1.24
N THR A 281 -8.75 10.45 -1.84
CA THR A 281 -9.16 10.50 -3.24
C THR A 281 -10.03 11.70 -3.60
N SER A 282 -10.58 12.41 -2.61
CA SER A 282 -11.45 13.57 -2.79
C SER A 282 -10.66 14.88 -2.96
N ASN A 283 -9.34 14.84 -2.77
CA ASN A 283 -8.46 16.00 -2.89
C ASN A 283 -7.56 15.88 -4.13
N GLN A 284 -7.75 16.79 -5.10
CA GLN A 284 -6.98 16.81 -6.34
C GLN A 284 -5.46 16.90 -6.12
N THR A 285 -5.02 17.75 -5.19
CA THR A 285 -3.60 17.92 -4.90
C THR A 285 -3.01 16.60 -4.37
N LYS A 286 -3.70 15.94 -3.44
CA LYS A 286 -3.25 14.65 -2.90
C LYS A 286 -3.19 13.55 -3.97
N VAL A 287 -4.18 13.49 -4.88
CA VAL A 287 -4.17 12.53 -6.00
C VAL A 287 -2.98 12.78 -6.94
N ARG A 288 -2.66 14.05 -7.23
CA ARG A 288 -1.48 14.42 -8.04
C ARG A 288 -0.18 14.09 -7.32
N GLU A 289 -0.08 14.36 -6.03
CA GLU A 289 1.11 14.03 -5.22
C GLU A 289 1.33 12.52 -5.15
N VAL A 290 0.27 11.71 -4.98
CA VAL A 290 0.37 10.24 -5.06
C VAL A 290 0.81 9.78 -6.44
N SER A 291 0.27 10.36 -7.51
CA SER A 291 0.73 10.07 -8.86
C SER A 291 2.22 10.36 -8.98
N GLN A 292 2.66 11.57 -8.62
CA GLN A 292 4.08 11.97 -8.69
C GLN A 292 4.97 11.04 -7.85
N PHE A 293 4.51 10.61 -6.68
CA PHE A 293 5.21 9.66 -5.82
C PHE A 293 5.40 8.31 -6.51
N ILE A 294 4.35 7.76 -7.12
CA ILE A 294 4.43 6.49 -7.87
C ILE A 294 5.39 6.64 -9.05
N GLY A 295 5.32 7.74 -9.80
CA GLY A 295 6.24 8.01 -10.91
C GLY A 295 7.71 8.02 -10.46
N GLN A 296 8.01 8.74 -9.37
CA GLN A 296 9.37 8.81 -8.80
C GLN A 296 9.84 7.45 -8.26
N ALA A 297 8.93 6.63 -7.70
CA ALA A 297 9.26 5.28 -7.27
C ALA A 297 9.61 4.36 -8.45
N ILE A 298 8.87 4.45 -9.57
CA ILE A 298 9.17 3.70 -10.79
C ILE A 298 10.51 4.18 -11.37
N ASP A 299 10.76 5.50 -11.42
CA ASP A 299 12.02 6.08 -11.89
C ASP A 299 13.22 5.60 -11.05
N LEU A 300 13.06 5.54 -9.72
CA LEU A 300 14.10 5.02 -8.81
C LEU A 300 14.41 3.55 -9.09
N ILE A 301 13.39 2.70 -9.26
CA ILE A 301 13.59 1.28 -9.53
C ILE A 301 14.21 1.08 -10.92
N GLU A 302 13.75 1.82 -11.94
CA GLU A 302 14.29 1.73 -13.29
C GLU A 302 15.76 2.19 -13.37
N GLY A 303 16.10 3.24 -12.64
CA GLY A 303 17.44 3.83 -12.62
C GLY A 303 18.41 3.19 -11.64
N CYS A 304 18.00 2.18 -10.87
CA CYS A 304 18.85 1.63 -9.82
C CYS A 304 20.07 0.87 -10.41
N PRO A 305 21.21 0.84 -9.71
CA PRO A 305 22.41 0.13 -10.18
C PRO A 305 22.17 -1.35 -10.50
N GLN A 306 21.32 -2.07 -9.76
CA GLN A 306 21.02 -3.47 -10.07
C GLN A 306 20.38 -3.65 -11.46
N ILE A 307 19.35 -2.86 -11.80
CA ILE A 307 18.68 -2.94 -13.11
C ILE A 307 19.63 -2.53 -14.22
N THR A 308 20.41 -1.46 -14.02
CA THR A 308 21.30 -0.94 -15.06
C THR A 308 22.51 -1.84 -15.32
N THR A 309 23.02 -2.57 -14.30
CA THR A 309 24.22 -3.42 -14.44
C THR A 309 23.91 -4.90 -14.67
N ARG A 310 22.93 -5.45 -13.95
CA ARG A 310 22.55 -6.88 -14.01
C ARG A 310 21.29 -7.14 -14.82
N GLY A 311 20.54 -6.10 -15.19
CA GLY A 311 19.28 -6.22 -15.95
C GLY A 311 18.06 -6.63 -15.11
N MET A 312 18.26 -7.00 -13.84
CA MET A 312 17.20 -7.46 -12.95
C MET A 312 17.50 -7.22 -11.47
N ILE A 313 16.44 -7.17 -10.65
CA ILE A 313 16.52 -7.28 -9.20
C ILE A 313 16.13 -8.70 -8.77
N PRO A 314 17.02 -9.50 -8.15
CA PRO A 314 16.70 -10.86 -7.72
C PRO A 314 15.51 -10.90 -6.76
N LEU A 315 14.61 -11.87 -6.94
CA LEU A 315 13.43 -12.00 -6.06
C LEU A 315 13.82 -12.23 -4.60
N GLU A 316 14.93 -12.93 -4.35
CA GLU A 316 15.46 -13.18 -3.00
C GLU A 316 15.82 -11.85 -2.28
N ASP A 317 16.32 -10.85 -3.01
CA ASP A 317 16.62 -9.55 -2.41
C ASP A 317 15.33 -8.78 -2.06
N ILE A 318 14.27 -8.93 -2.87
CA ILE A 318 12.95 -8.35 -2.62
C ILE A 318 12.27 -9.04 -1.44
N ASP A 319 12.31 -10.37 -1.36
CA ASP A 319 11.76 -11.14 -0.23
C ASP A 319 12.42 -10.73 1.08
N ASN A 320 13.76 -10.69 1.12
CA ASN A 320 14.51 -10.24 2.30
C ASN A 320 14.14 -8.82 2.72
N LEU A 321 13.87 -7.92 1.78
CA LEU A 321 13.37 -6.57 2.06
C LEU A 321 11.98 -6.60 2.71
N ILE A 322 11.05 -7.36 2.13
CA ILE A 322 9.67 -7.50 2.63
C ILE A 322 9.69 -8.10 4.05
N GLU A 323 10.40 -9.20 4.24
CA GLU A 323 10.53 -9.86 5.54
C GLU A 323 11.13 -8.92 6.58
N THR A 324 12.20 -8.21 6.24
CA THR A 324 12.88 -7.29 7.17
C THR A 324 11.96 -6.15 7.57
N ILE A 325 11.28 -5.50 6.62
CA ILE A 325 10.40 -4.36 6.90
C ILE A 325 9.17 -4.80 7.72
N LEU A 326 8.49 -5.87 7.34
CA LEU A 326 7.26 -6.30 8.01
C LEU A 326 7.52 -6.88 9.41
N ASN A 327 8.72 -7.40 9.66
CA ASN A 327 9.11 -7.86 10.99
C ASN A 327 9.62 -6.75 11.92
N LEU A 328 9.76 -5.51 11.44
CA LEU A 328 10.09 -4.39 12.32
C LEU A 328 9.00 -4.21 13.39
N PRO A 329 9.35 -4.10 14.68
CA PRO A 329 8.37 -3.98 15.76
C PRO A 329 7.38 -2.82 15.59
N GLN A 330 7.83 -1.69 15.04
CA GLN A 330 6.99 -0.53 14.73
C GLN A 330 6.01 -0.78 13.59
N VAL A 331 6.42 -1.54 12.56
CA VAL A 331 5.57 -1.87 11.41
C VAL A 331 4.56 -2.94 11.81
N LYS A 332 5.01 -4.02 12.44
CA LYS A 332 4.18 -5.15 12.88
C LYS A 332 3.04 -4.76 13.84
N LYS A 333 3.19 -3.66 14.58
CA LYS A 333 2.13 -3.11 15.45
C LYS A 333 1.01 -2.44 14.67
N VAL A 334 1.31 -1.86 13.51
CA VAL A 334 0.37 -1.09 12.68
C VAL A 334 -0.20 -1.96 11.57
N VAL A 335 0.65 -2.77 10.94
CA VAL A 335 0.35 -3.59 9.77
C VAL A 335 0.32 -5.05 10.20
N GLN A 336 -0.87 -5.65 10.19
CA GLN A 336 -1.08 -7.07 10.51
C GLN A 336 -1.00 -7.96 9.26
N ILE A 337 -0.04 -7.70 8.37
CA ILE A 337 0.14 -8.45 7.12
C ILE A 337 1.39 -9.34 7.25
N ARG A 338 1.26 -10.61 6.86
CA ARG A 338 2.36 -11.58 6.87
C ARG A 338 3.26 -11.37 5.64
N PRO A 339 4.58 -11.57 5.75
CA PRO A 339 5.51 -11.47 4.61
C PRO A 339 5.10 -12.31 3.40
N VAL A 340 4.76 -13.59 3.62
CA VAL A 340 4.29 -14.53 2.58
C VAL A 340 3.11 -13.98 1.76
N SER A 341 2.24 -13.17 2.36
CA SER A 341 1.08 -12.59 1.69
C SER A 341 1.51 -11.52 0.67
N VAL A 342 2.48 -10.68 1.03
CA VAL A 342 3.06 -9.69 0.12
C VAL A 342 3.93 -10.36 -0.94
N GLU A 343 4.69 -11.38 -0.55
CA GLU A 343 5.54 -12.17 -1.46
C GLU A 343 4.73 -12.83 -2.58
N THR A 344 3.66 -13.53 -2.21
CA THR A 344 2.76 -14.19 -3.17
C THR A 344 2.15 -13.16 -4.12
N LEU A 345 1.68 -12.03 -3.59
CA LEU A 345 1.08 -10.95 -4.36
C LEU A 345 2.04 -10.37 -5.39
N TYR A 346 3.23 -9.92 -4.97
CA TYR A 346 4.13 -9.22 -5.89
C TYR A 346 4.67 -10.18 -6.96
N ARG A 347 4.88 -11.46 -6.62
CA ARG A 347 5.28 -12.50 -7.57
C ARG A 347 4.18 -12.77 -8.59
N ALA A 348 2.92 -12.86 -8.16
CA ALA A 348 1.79 -12.97 -9.06
C ALA A 348 1.66 -11.75 -9.98
N ALA A 349 1.88 -10.54 -9.45
CA ALA A 349 1.90 -9.31 -10.24
C ALA A 349 3.01 -9.35 -11.31
N ILE A 350 4.24 -9.75 -10.96
CA ILE A 350 5.32 -9.88 -11.95
C ILE A 350 4.94 -10.92 -13.02
N LEU A 351 4.52 -12.11 -12.61
CA LEU A 351 4.20 -13.22 -13.50
C LEU A 351 3.07 -12.92 -14.48
N ARG A 352 1.99 -12.33 -13.98
CA ARG A 352 0.71 -12.29 -14.70
C ARG A 352 0.38 -10.90 -15.20
N LEU A 353 0.60 -9.87 -14.38
CA LEU A 353 0.28 -8.50 -14.76
C LEU A 353 1.37 -7.87 -15.63
N LEU A 354 2.64 -8.09 -15.27
CA LEU A 354 3.77 -7.45 -15.94
C LEU A 354 4.38 -8.31 -17.07
N GLU A 355 4.03 -9.60 -17.15
CA GLU A 355 4.42 -10.51 -18.23
C GLU A 355 3.23 -11.36 -18.75
N PRO A 356 2.12 -10.75 -19.21
CA PRO A 356 0.86 -11.48 -19.51
C PRO A 356 0.98 -12.53 -20.61
N GLY A 357 2.03 -12.48 -21.46
CA GLY A 357 2.29 -13.49 -22.49
C GLY A 357 2.88 -14.80 -21.97
N ARG A 358 3.31 -14.85 -20.69
CA ARG A 358 3.91 -16.03 -20.08
C ARG A 358 2.82 -16.84 -19.37
N ASN A 359 2.27 -17.83 -20.06
CA ASN A 359 1.25 -18.72 -19.53
C ASN A 359 1.80 -19.61 -18.39
N GLY A 360 1.80 -19.09 -17.16
CA GLY A 360 1.67 -19.86 -15.91
C GLY A 360 2.90 -20.56 -15.32
N ASP A 361 4.05 -20.66 -16.01
CA ASP A 361 5.25 -21.28 -15.39
C ASP A 361 6.11 -20.25 -14.65
N SER A 362 6.03 -20.28 -13.31
CA SER A 362 6.82 -19.46 -12.40
C SER A 362 8.28 -19.90 -12.28
N ARG A 363 8.64 -21.10 -12.74
CA ARG A 363 9.98 -21.71 -12.57
C ARG A 363 11.09 -21.05 -13.38
N GLY A 364 10.84 -19.88 -13.96
CA GLY A 364 11.87 -19.10 -14.66
C GLY A 364 11.82 -17.60 -14.40
N ILE A 365 11.16 -17.12 -13.34
CA ILE A 365 11.37 -15.74 -12.89
C ILE A 365 12.50 -15.74 -11.86
N LEU A 366 13.63 -15.16 -12.27
CA LEU A 366 14.79 -14.97 -11.42
C LEU A 366 14.73 -13.63 -10.68
N GLY A 367 14.01 -12.64 -11.23
CA GLY A 367 13.96 -11.30 -10.67
C GLY A 367 12.98 -10.34 -11.36
N LEU A 368 12.87 -9.15 -10.81
CA LEU A 368 12.21 -8.00 -11.43
C LEU A 368 13.14 -7.44 -12.53
N GLU A 369 12.88 -7.79 -13.78
CA GLU A 369 13.60 -7.32 -14.97
C GLU A 369 13.11 -5.94 -15.48
N LYS A 370 13.93 -5.29 -16.33
CA LYS A 370 13.58 -4.02 -16.98
C LYS A 370 12.23 -4.07 -17.72
N LYS A 371 11.91 -5.18 -18.41
CA LYS A 371 10.63 -5.35 -19.13
C LYS A 371 9.42 -5.22 -18.21
N HIS A 372 9.52 -5.71 -16.96
CA HIS A 372 8.45 -5.61 -15.98
C HIS A 372 8.23 -4.16 -15.54
N ILE A 373 9.31 -3.40 -15.38
CA ILE A 373 9.26 -1.97 -15.04
C ILE A 373 8.64 -1.17 -16.18
N VAL A 374 8.97 -1.48 -17.43
CA VAL A 374 8.33 -0.88 -18.62
C VAL A 374 6.83 -1.18 -18.66
N ALA A 375 6.42 -2.43 -18.38
CA ALA A 375 5.01 -2.79 -18.28
C ALA A 375 4.29 -2.03 -17.14
N LEU A 376 4.94 -1.90 -15.98
CA LEU A 376 4.40 -1.14 -14.84
C LEU A 376 4.26 0.34 -15.18
N ARG A 377 5.26 0.95 -15.84
CA ARG A 377 5.24 2.33 -16.30
C ARG A 377 4.09 2.56 -17.29
N ARG A 378 3.87 1.62 -18.21
CA ARG A 378 2.75 1.68 -19.16
C ARG A 378 1.40 1.72 -18.43
N GLU A 379 1.14 0.80 -17.51
CA GLU A 379 -0.14 0.77 -16.79
C GLU A 379 -0.33 1.99 -15.87
N TYR A 380 0.77 2.50 -15.29
CA TYR A 380 0.77 3.78 -14.59
C TYR A 380 0.42 4.95 -15.52
N ASN A 381 1.00 5.01 -16.72
CA ASN A 381 0.68 6.03 -17.73
C ASN A 381 -0.77 5.91 -18.24
N VAL A 382 -1.31 4.70 -18.37
CA VAL A 382 -2.74 4.47 -18.68
C VAL A 382 -3.63 5.09 -17.59
N TRP A 383 -3.29 4.89 -16.30
CA TRP A 383 -4.03 5.53 -15.21
C TRP A 383 -3.91 7.06 -15.25
N ARG A 384 -2.71 7.61 -15.48
CA ARG A 384 -2.47 9.06 -15.58
C ARG A 384 -3.23 9.72 -16.72
N LEU A 385 -3.34 9.06 -17.88
CA LEU A 385 -4.07 9.55 -19.04
C LEU A 385 -5.53 9.81 -18.69
N VAL A 386 -6.19 8.82 -18.08
CA VAL A 386 -7.59 8.94 -17.66
C VAL A 386 -7.73 9.92 -16.49
N GLN A 387 -6.76 9.99 -15.59
CA GLN A 387 -6.77 10.98 -14.50
C GLN A 387 -6.62 12.42 -15.04
N SER A 388 -5.86 12.62 -16.12
CA SER A 388 -5.72 13.93 -16.77
C SER A 388 -7.04 14.38 -17.42
N PHE A 389 -7.83 13.43 -17.94
CA PHE A 389 -9.20 13.70 -18.36
C PHE A 389 -10.13 14.04 -17.20
N ALA A 390 -10.04 13.33 -16.07
CA ALA A 390 -10.80 13.69 -14.87
C ALA A 390 -10.43 15.11 -14.41
N ASP A 391 -9.14 15.42 -14.32
CA ASP A 391 -8.63 16.75 -13.95
C ASP A 391 -9.07 17.87 -14.90
N SER A 392 -9.20 17.58 -16.21
CA SER A 392 -9.68 18.59 -17.16
C SER A 392 -11.14 18.98 -16.94
N GLN A 393 -11.91 18.21 -16.17
CA GLN A 393 -13.30 18.55 -15.84
C GLN A 393 -13.40 19.70 -14.83
N LEU A 394 -12.31 20.08 -14.16
CA LEU A 394 -12.28 21.17 -13.17
C LEU A 394 -11.97 22.55 -13.78
N GLN A 395 -12.01 22.69 -15.10
CA GLN A 395 -11.82 23.98 -15.75
C GLN A 395 -12.94 24.97 -15.40
N GLY A 396 -12.63 26.27 -15.36
CA GLY A 396 -13.63 27.34 -15.17
C GLY A 396 -14.18 27.50 -13.74
N GLN A 397 -13.33 27.37 -12.71
CA GLN A 397 -13.70 27.48 -11.28
C GLN A 397 -14.69 26.42 -10.78
N ARG A 398 -14.87 25.32 -11.53
CA ARG A 398 -15.74 24.22 -11.09
C ARG A 398 -15.17 23.53 -9.84
N SER A 399 -16.01 23.34 -8.83
CA SER A 399 -15.66 22.60 -7.60
C SER A 399 -15.55 21.09 -7.85
N VAL A 400 -14.78 20.38 -7.01
CA VAL A 400 -14.63 18.91 -7.07
C VAL A 400 -15.94 18.14 -6.92
N ASP A 401 -16.92 18.74 -6.24
CA ASP A 401 -18.25 18.16 -5.98
C ASP A 401 -19.32 18.62 -6.98
N ALA A 402 -18.97 19.47 -7.94
CA ALA A 402 -19.93 19.95 -8.92
C ALA A 402 -20.38 18.80 -9.84
N PRO A 403 -21.70 18.62 -10.06
CA PRO A 403 -22.21 17.58 -10.93
C PRO A 403 -21.85 17.87 -12.39
N ILE A 404 -21.42 16.82 -13.10
CA ILE A 404 -21.08 16.79 -14.52
C ILE A 404 -22.09 15.86 -15.19
N PRO A 405 -23.07 16.39 -15.92
CA PRO A 405 -24.06 15.60 -16.65
C PRO A 405 -23.40 14.64 -17.66
N ARG A 406 -24.01 13.46 -17.86
CA ARG A 406 -23.47 12.45 -18.77
C ARG A 406 -23.23 12.95 -20.20
N ASN A 407 -24.13 13.75 -20.76
CA ASN A 407 -23.98 14.33 -22.10
C ASN A 407 -22.78 15.28 -22.20
N GLU A 408 -22.57 16.11 -21.17
CA GLU A 408 -21.39 16.96 -21.05
C GLU A 408 -20.11 16.11 -20.95
N LEU A 409 -20.10 15.08 -20.10
CA LEU A 409 -18.97 14.18 -19.95
C LEU A 409 -18.57 13.50 -21.27
N LEU A 410 -19.55 13.02 -22.05
CA LEU A 410 -19.31 12.41 -23.35
C LEU A 410 -18.82 13.41 -24.40
N LEU A 411 -19.29 14.66 -24.34
CA LEU A 411 -18.77 15.74 -25.20
C LEU A 411 -17.32 16.06 -24.83
N ASN A 412 -17.03 16.22 -23.55
CA ASN A 412 -15.68 16.50 -23.05
C ASN A 412 -14.73 15.36 -23.40
N TYR A 413 -15.16 14.09 -23.33
CA TYR A 413 -14.36 12.94 -23.76
C TYR A 413 -13.96 13.03 -25.25
N LYS A 414 -14.89 13.46 -26.12
CA LYS A 414 -14.63 13.61 -27.57
C LYS A 414 -13.71 14.78 -27.88
N GLN A 415 -13.77 15.85 -27.09
CA GLN A 415 -12.99 17.08 -27.28
C GLN A 415 -11.62 17.03 -26.58
N PHE A 416 -11.41 16.07 -25.67
CA PHE A 416 -10.15 15.93 -24.95
C PHE A 416 -9.02 15.57 -25.90
N ASP A 417 -7.98 16.42 -25.94
CA ASP A 417 -6.79 16.23 -26.76
C ASP A 417 -5.86 15.17 -26.15
N ASN A 418 -6.29 13.92 -26.22
CA ASN A 418 -5.54 12.76 -25.75
C ASN A 418 -4.18 12.63 -26.46
N GLY A 419 -4.09 13.00 -27.74
CA GLY A 419 -2.87 12.95 -28.52
C GLY A 419 -1.78 13.85 -27.95
N SER A 420 -2.11 15.10 -27.62
CA SER A 420 -1.17 16.01 -26.96
C SER A 420 -0.76 15.51 -25.58
N VAL A 421 -1.69 15.02 -24.76
CA VAL A 421 -1.37 14.47 -23.42
C VAL A 421 -0.42 13.27 -23.52
N ILE A 422 -0.67 12.36 -24.46
CA ILE A 422 0.17 11.18 -24.69
C ILE A 422 1.56 11.61 -25.17
N ASN A 423 1.63 12.39 -26.25
CA ASN A 423 2.89 12.73 -26.93
C ASN A 423 3.78 13.66 -26.11
N ASN A 424 3.19 14.61 -25.38
CA ASN A 424 3.94 15.63 -24.65
C ASN A 424 4.11 15.31 -23.15
N GLY A 425 3.25 14.46 -22.58
CA GLY A 425 3.16 14.29 -21.12
C GLY A 425 3.39 12.89 -20.58
N LEU A 426 3.25 11.84 -21.41
CA LEU A 426 3.25 10.45 -20.94
C LEU A 426 4.36 9.59 -21.54
N SER A 427 4.52 9.57 -22.87
CA SER A 427 5.57 8.77 -23.51
C SER A 427 5.95 9.28 -24.90
N SER A 428 7.24 9.15 -25.24
CA SER A 428 7.79 9.39 -26.57
C SER A 428 7.95 8.12 -27.40
N ASP A 429 7.72 6.92 -26.84
CA ASP A 429 7.81 5.65 -27.57
C ASP A 429 6.54 5.39 -28.39
N PRO A 430 6.61 5.27 -29.74
CA PRO A 430 5.44 5.03 -30.58
C PRO A 430 4.64 3.77 -30.23
N TYR A 431 5.29 2.72 -29.73
CA TYR A 431 4.60 1.50 -29.32
C TYR A 431 3.79 1.73 -28.04
N GLU A 432 4.37 2.42 -27.07
CA GLU A 432 3.66 2.83 -25.85
C GLU A 432 2.52 3.80 -26.16
N GLN A 433 2.72 4.78 -27.05
CA GLN A 433 1.69 5.71 -27.48
C GLN A 433 0.47 4.98 -28.08
N THR A 434 0.72 3.96 -28.92
CA THR A 434 -0.35 3.11 -29.47
C THR A 434 -1.09 2.35 -28.38
N ALA A 435 -0.37 1.80 -27.40
CA ALA A 435 -0.99 1.11 -26.26
C ALA A 435 -1.84 2.06 -25.40
N LEU A 436 -1.38 3.30 -25.19
CA LEU A 436 -2.12 4.34 -24.47
C LEU A 436 -3.39 4.76 -25.22
N LEU A 437 -3.33 4.89 -26.55
CA LEU A 437 -4.50 5.17 -27.39
C LEU A 437 -5.53 4.03 -27.32
N ASN A 438 -5.09 2.77 -27.35
CA ASN A 438 -5.99 1.63 -27.18
C ASN A 438 -6.66 1.66 -25.80
N ALA A 439 -5.89 1.93 -24.73
CA ALA A 439 -6.44 2.04 -23.38
C ALA A 439 -7.39 3.23 -23.19
N TRP A 440 -7.19 4.33 -23.94
CA TRP A 440 -8.13 5.45 -23.99
C TRP A 440 -9.45 5.04 -24.64
N ASN A 441 -9.39 4.32 -25.76
CA ASN A 441 -10.59 3.80 -26.43
C ASN A 441 -11.36 2.82 -25.53
N ASP A 442 -10.63 1.93 -24.83
CA ASP A 442 -11.19 1.02 -23.82
C ASP A 442 -11.95 1.79 -22.72
N PHE A 443 -11.44 2.95 -22.29
CA PHE A 443 -12.13 3.82 -21.33
C PHE A 443 -13.39 4.49 -21.94
N GLY A 444 -13.30 4.97 -23.18
CA GLY A 444 -14.45 5.51 -23.91
C GLY A 444 -15.59 4.52 -24.05
N ASP A 445 -15.30 3.23 -24.22
CA ASP A 445 -16.31 2.17 -24.33
C ASP A 445 -17.03 1.89 -23.00
N LEU A 446 -16.39 2.17 -21.87
CA LEU A 446 -17.02 2.17 -20.54
C LEU A 446 -17.92 3.40 -20.36
N LEU A 447 -17.47 4.60 -20.76
CA LEU A 447 -18.27 5.83 -20.64
C LEU A 447 -19.55 5.79 -21.50
N LYS A 448 -19.49 5.13 -22.66
CA LYS A 448 -20.63 4.98 -23.59
C LYS A 448 -21.57 3.84 -23.22
N SER A 449 -21.30 3.07 -22.16
CA SER A 449 -22.16 1.98 -21.69
C SER A 449 -23.59 2.46 -21.41
N ASN A 450 -24.59 1.60 -21.60
CA ASN A 450 -25.98 2.00 -21.37
C ASN A 450 -26.20 2.46 -19.93
N VAL A 451 -25.63 1.73 -18.97
CA VAL A 451 -25.60 2.07 -17.53
C VAL A 451 -24.18 2.52 -17.17
N LEU A 452 -24.01 3.82 -16.95
CA LEU A 452 -22.74 4.40 -16.54
C LEU A 452 -22.53 4.18 -15.04
N ILE A 453 -21.39 3.60 -14.65
CA ILE A 453 -21.00 3.52 -13.24
C ILE A 453 -20.56 4.90 -12.75
N VAL A 454 -21.35 5.46 -11.83
CA VAL A 454 -21.05 6.71 -11.13
C VAL A 454 -20.91 6.45 -9.63
N TYR A 455 -20.07 7.23 -8.95
CA TYR A 455 -19.88 7.10 -7.51
C TYR A 455 -20.34 8.35 -6.79
N ASN A 456 -21.06 8.17 -5.69
CA ASN A 456 -21.39 9.26 -4.79
C ASN A 456 -20.17 9.70 -3.95
N LYS A 457 -20.36 10.75 -3.14
CA LYS A 457 -19.32 11.27 -2.22
C LYS A 457 -18.75 10.20 -1.28
N ASN A 458 -19.58 9.25 -0.85
CA ASN A 458 -19.19 8.13 0.02
C ASN A 458 -18.46 6.99 -0.73
N GLY A 459 -18.26 7.14 -2.05
CA GLY A 459 -17.61 6.12 -2.88
C GLY A 459 -18.47 4.90 -3.16
N ARG A 460 -19.79 5.03 -3.07
CA ARG A 460 -20.75 3.98 -3.43
C ARG A 460 -21.26 4.20 -4.84
N ILE A 461 -21.48 3.12 -5.59
CA ILE A 461 -22.09 3.18 -6.91
C ILE A 461 -23.53 3.66 -6.77
N GLU A 462 -23.92 4.66 -7.55
CA GLU A 462 -25.31 5.07 -7.60
C GLU A 462 -26.06 4.29 -8.69
N GLU A 463 -27.17 3.68 -8.30
CA GLU A 463 -28.00 2.87 -9.18
C GLU A 463 -29.35 3.57 -9.37
N TYR A 464 -29.51 4.22 -10.52
CA TYR A 464 -30.72 4.96 -10.86
C TYR A 464 -31.41 4.32 -12.06
N ASN A 465 -32.75 4.21 -12.00
CA ASN A 465 -33.56 3.77 -13.14
C ASN A 465 -33.55 4.76 -14.33
N ASN A 466 -33.02 5.98 -14.14
CA ASN A 466 -32.90 6.99 -15.19
C ASN A 466 -31.46 7.43 -15.45
N ASN A 467 -30.87 6.87 -16.51
CA ASN A 467 -29.49 7.17 -16.89
C ASN A 467 -29.28 8.57 -17.47
N ASP A 468 -30.34 9.25 -17.92
CA ASP A 468 -30.24 10.59 -18.52
C ASP A 468 -30.08 11.68 -17.46
N THR A 469 -30.50 11.41 -16.22
CA THR A 469 -30.31 12.30 -15.07
C THR A 469 -29.03 12.03 -14.29
N LEU A 470 -28.25 11.02 -14.70
CA LEU A 470 -26.98 10.70 -14.05
C LEU A 470 -25.97 11.82 -14.28
N SER A 471 -25.39 12.27 -13.19
CA SER A 471 -24.24 13.17 -13.18
C SER A 471 -23.13 12.54 -12.36
N THR A 472 -21.88 12.82 -12.72
CA THR A 472 -20.71 12.41 -11.94
C THR A 472 -20.02 13.64 -11.38
N THR A 473 -19.20 13.49 -10.36
CA THR A 473 -18.30 14.54 -9.89
C THR A 473 -16.86 14.24 -10.29
N TRP A 474 -15.93 15.16 -10.05
CA TRP A 474 -14.50 14.87 -10.24
C TRP A 474 -14.03 13.75 -9.30
N THR A 475 -14.50 13.73 -8.06
CA THR A 475 -14.23 12.67 -7.10
C THR A 475 -14.77 11.33 -7.59
N GLY A 476 -15.98 11.32 -8.16
CA GLY A 476 -16.58 10.13 -8.78
C GLY A 476 -15.76 9.60 -9.96
N LEU A 477 -15.28 10.48 -10.83
CA LEU A 477 -14.41 10.11 -11.96
C LEU A 477 -13.06 9.55 -11.52
N THR A 478 -12.46 10.13 -10.47
CA THR A 478 -11.19 9.66 -9.90
C THR A 478 -11.36 8.25 -9.31
N LYS A 479 -12.44 8.00 -8.56
CA LYS A 479 -12.77 6.67 -8.04
C LYS A 479 -13.06 5.68 -9.18
N SER A 480 -13.80 6.10 -10.20
CA SER A 480 -14.06 5.31 -11.41
C SER A 480 -12.75 4.90 -12.11
N ASN A 481 -11.78 5.82 -12.25
CA ASN A 481 -10.49 5.52 -12.83
C ASN A 481 -9.66 4.53 -11.98
N LEU A 482 -9.73 4.63 -10.66
CA LEU A 482 -9.11 3.64 -9.76
C LEU A 482 -9.70 2.24 -9.97
N MET A 483 -11.03 2.12 -9.96
CA MET A 483 -11.72 0.83 -10.18
C MET A 483 -11.47 0.29 -11.59
N ARG A 484 -11.38 1.16 -12.59
CA ARG A 484 -10.99 0.80 -13.96
C ARG A 484 -9.57 0.25 -14.00
N ALA A 485 -8.61 0.87 -13.31
CA ALA A 485 -7.24 0.37 -13.25
C ALA A 485 -7.15 -1.00 -12.57
N MET A 486 -7.92 -1.22 -11.50
CA MET A 486 -8.01 -2.53 -10.84
C MET A 486 -8.64 -3.59 -11.73
N SER A 487 -9.76 -3.27 -12.40
CA SER A 487 -10.40 -4.15 -13.37
C SER A 487 -9.48 -4.48 -14.54
N ARG A 488 -8.74 -3.49 -15.05
CA ARG A 488 -7.74 -3.67 -16.10
C ARG A 488 -6.63 -4.59 -15.64
N ALA A 489 -6.10 -4.41 -14.44
CA ALA A 489 -5.08 -5.31 -13.90
C ALA A 489 -5.58 -6.75 -13.78
N LEU A 490 -6.81 -6.95 -13.30
CA LEU A 490 -7.46 -8.25 -13.22
C LEU A 490 -7.58 -8.90 -14.61
N MET A 491 -8.04 -8.16 -15.62
CA MET A 491 -8.15 -8.66 -17.00
C MET A 491 -6.80 -8.98 -17.62
N LEU A 492 -5.80 -8.11 -17.48
CA LEU A 492 -4.47 -8.33 -18.04
C LEU A 492 -3.82 -9.58 -17.45
N ALA A 493 -3.99 -9.79 -16.14
CA ALA A 493 -3.35 -10.88 -15.42
C ALA A 493 -4.08 -12.24 -15.54
N TYR A 494 -5.41 -12.24 -15.69
CA TYR A 494 -6.22 -13.46 -15.60
C TYR A 494 -7.19 -13.66 -16.78
N GLY A 495 -7.18 -12.74 -17.75
CA GLY A 495 -7.97 -12.84 -18.97
C GLY A 495 -7.23 -13.50 -20.13
N LYS A 496 -7.99 -13.81 -21.18
CA LYS A 496 -7.51 -14.23 -22.49
C LYS A 496 -7.58 -13.06 -23.47
N GLU A 497 -6.80 -13.11 -24.55
CA GLU A 497 -6.79 -12.10 -25.63
C GLU A 497 -6.45 -10.67 -25.17
N THR A 498 -5.48 -10.54 -24.25
CA THR A 498 -5.11 -9.28 -23.58
C THR A 498 -4.08 -8.43 -24.34
N SER A 499 -3.55 -8.90 -25.49
CA SER A 499 -2.45 -8.25 -26.22
C SER A 499 -2.84 -7.01 -27.04
N GLY A 500 -4.06 -6.48 -26.88
CA GLY A 500 -4.61 -5.36 -27.65
C GLY A 500 -5.65 -4.55 -26.86
N GLU A 501 -6.74 -4.17 -27.53
CA GLU A 501 -7.89 -3.53 -26.88
C GLU A 501 -8.55 -4.51 -25.88
N LEU A 502 -8.78 -4.09 -24.64
CA LEU A 502 -9.38 -4.95 -23.62
C LEU A 502 -10.84 -5.30 -23.90
N LYS A 503 -11.51 -4.57 -24.79
CA LYS A 503 -12.88 -4.91 -25.20
C LYS A 503 -13.02 -6.31 -25.81
N LYS A 504 -11.93 -6.90 -26.30
CA LYS A 504 -11.86 -8.28 -26.81
C LYS A 504 -11.43 -9.28 -25.72
N ALA A 505 -10.83 -8.78 -24.64
CA ALA A 505 -10.33 -9.64 -23.58
C ALA A 505 -11.50 -10.21 -22.76
N THR A 506 -11.33 -11.46 -22.33
CA THR A 506 -12.36 -12.19 -21.57
C THR A 506 -11.74 -12.94 -20.41
N ILE A 507 -12.38 -12.88 -19.24
CA ILE A 507 -12.00 -13.71 -18.08
C ILE A 507 -12.91 -14.93 -18.05
N GLN A 508 -12.32 -16.11 -17.97
CA GLN A 508 -13.03 -17.38 -17.81
C GLN A 508 -13.09 -17.74 -16.31
N PRO A 509 -13.95 -18.69 -15.88
CA PRO A 509 -14.01 -19.11 -14.47
C PRO A 509 -12.66 -19.51 -13.87
N GLU A 510 -11.80 -20.17 -14.66
CA GLU A 510 -10.45 -20.59 -14.23
C GLU A 510 -9.53 -19.39 -13.97
N GLY A 511 -9.73 -18.29 -14.69
CA GLY A 511 -9.00 -17.04 -14.50
C GLY A 511 -9.27 -16.46 -13.12
N LEU A 512 -10.54 -16.32 -12.73
CA LEU A 512 -10.92 -15.86 -11.39
C LEU A 512 -10.50 -16.85 -10.29
N TYR A 513 -10.58 -18.17 -10.56
CA TYR A 513 -10.10 -19.17 -9.60
C TYR A 513 -8.62 -18.96 -9.29
N THR A 514 -7.81 -18.75 -10.32
CA THR A 514 -6.38 -18.51 -10.19
C THR A 514 -6.10 -17.17 -9.50
N TRP A 515 -6.87 -16.12 -9.82
CA TRP A 515 -6.79 -14.85 -9.11
C TRP A 515 -7.06 -15.01 -7.62
N TYR A 516 -8.09 -15.77 -7.24
CA TYR A 516 -8.36 -16.03 -5.83
C TYR A 516 -7.17 -16.73 -5.16
N GLU A 517 -6.60 -17.76 -5.78
CA GLU A 517 -5.46 -18.49 -5.21
C GLU A 517 -4.23 -17.61 -5.01
N ASP A 518 -3.93 -16.73 -5.96
CA ASP A 518 -2.79 -15.82 -5.88
C ASP A 518 -2.98 -14.71 -4.81
N PHE A 519 -4.23 -14.30 -4.54
CA PHE A 519 -4.53 -13.18 -3.65
C PHE A 519 -5.06 -13.60 -2.26
N LYS A 520 -5.45 -14.86 -2.05
CA LYS A 520 -6.14 -15.29 -0.82
C LYS A 520 -5.37 -14.98 0.46
N GLU A 521 -4.04 -15.14 0.47
CA GLU A 521 -3.23 -14.92 1.69
C GLU A 521 -3.28 -13.46 2.12
N LEU A 522 -3.14 -12.53 1.17
CA LEU A 522 -3.31 -11.10 1.40
C LEU A 522 -4.74 -10.78 1.82
N MET A 523 -5.74 -11.33 1.13
CA MET A 523 -7.14 -11.07 1.45
C MET A 523 -7.55 -11.63 2.82
N PHE A 524 -6.92 -12.70 3.30
CA PHE A 524 -7.09 -13.17 4.69
C PHE A 524 -6.48 -12.21 5.69
N ASP A 525 -5.28 -11.69 5.42
CA ASP A 525 -4.61 -10.73 6.32
C ASP A 525 -5.34 -9.39 6.38
N LEU A 526 -5.92 -8.96 5.24
CA LEU A 526 -6.77 -7.78 5.14
C LEU A 526 -8.20 -8.03 5.67
N LYS A 527 -8.51 -9.25 6.14
CA LYS A 527 -9.85 -9.64 6.62
C LYS A 527 -10.95 -9.41 5.58
N ALA A 528 -10.57 -9.49 4.30
CA ALA A 528 -11.46 -9.38 3.15
C ALA A 528 -12.09 -10.74 2.82
N PHE A 529 -11.34 -11.83 2.94
CA PHE A 529 -11.81 -13.20 2.74
C PHE A 529 -11.98 -13.96 4.05
N ASP A 530 -12.96 -14.85 4.08
CA ASP A 530 -13.19 -15.79 5.17
C ASP A 530 -12.53 -17.14 4.85
N ARG A 531 -11.71 -17.63 5.78
CA ARG A 531 -11.01 -18.92 5.62
C ARG A 531 -11.97 -20.12 5.57
N ARG A 532 -13.21 -19.98 6.06
CA ARG A 532 -14.22 -21.05 6.11
C ARG A 532 -14.84 -21.36 4.75
N THR A 533 -14.94 -20.38 3.84
CA THR A 533 -15.68 -20.54 2.57
C THR A 533 -14.89 -21.27 1.48
N GLY A 534 -13.58 -21.46 1.66
CA GLY A 534 -12.71 -21.90 0.57
C GLY A 534 -12.70 -20.91 -0.60
N ASN A 535 -12.28 -21.38 -1.77
CA ASN A 535 -12.21 -20.56 -2.99
C ASN A 535 -13.61 -20.26 -3.53
N THR A 536 -14.02 -19.00 -3.46
CA THR A 536 -15.34 -18.52 -3.89
C THR A 536 -15.35 -18.03 -5.34
N ALA A 537 -14.25 -18.13 -6.09
CA ALA A 537 -14.12 -17.51 -7.40
C ALA A 537 -15.16 -17.97 -8.42
N SER A 538 -15.48 -19.27 -8.46
CA SER A 538 -16.52 -19.77 -9.38
C SER A 538 -17.89 -19.20 -9.07
N ARG A 539 -18.18 -18.94 -7.78
CA ARG A 539 -19.42 -18.28 -7.36
C ARG A 539 -19.36 -16.80 -7.75
N SER A 540 -18.28 -16.11 -7.45
CA SER A 540 -18.11 -14.69 -7.80
C SER A 540 -18.14 -14.44 -9.31
N PHE A 541 -17.65 -15.38 -10.12
CA PHE A 541 -17.78 -15.37 -11.57
C PHE A 541 -19.27 -15.39 -11.99
N GLN A 542 -20.05 -16.32 -11.45
CA GLN A 542 -21.48 -16.41 -11.74
C GLN A 542 -22.22 -15.18 -11.25
N GLU A 543 -21.87 -14.67 -10.08
CA GLU A 543 -22.44 -13.44 -9.54
C GLU A 543 -22.18 -12.25 -10.46
N ALA A 544 -20.94 -12.11 -10.96
CA ALA A 544 -20.59 -11.07 -11.93
C ALA A 544 -21.40 -11.21 -13.23
N ASN A 545 -21.49 -12.43 -13.76
CA ASN A 545 -22.17 -12.69 -15.03
C ASN A 545 -23.70 -12.51 -14.92
N PHE A 546 -24.29 -12.78 -13.75
CA PHE A 546 -25.74 -12.68 -13.54
C PHE A 546 -26.21 -11.33 -13.01
N PHE A 547 -25.39 -10.62 -12.23
CA PHE A 547 -25.87 -9.47 -11.45
C PHE A 547 -25.11 -8.18 -11.71
N THR A 548 -24.19 -8.14 -12.66
CA THR A 548 -23.71 -6.87 -13.21
C THR A 548 -24.72 -6.28 -14.20
N PHE A 549 -24.60 -4.99 -14.52
CA PHE A 549 -25.53 -4.31 -15.43
C PHE A 549 -25.41 -4.84 -16.85
N SER A 550 -24.19 -5.15 -17.27
CA SER A 550 -23.84 -5.71 -18.58
C SER A 550 -23.86 -7.24 -18.64
N GLY A 551 -24.09 -7.92 -17.50
CA GLY A 551 -24.19 -9.36 -17.41
C GLY A 551 -25.12 -9.96 -18.46
N ASN A 552 -24.74 -11.08 -19.06
CA ASN A 552 -25.50 -11.68 -20.17
C ASN A 552 -25.71 -13.21 -20.04
N GLY A 553 -25.15 -13.83 -19.00
CA GLY A 553 -25.22 -15.27 -18.78
C GLY A 553 -24.31 -16.08 -19.69
N ASP A 554 -23.22 -15.56 -20.26
CA ASP A 554 -22.30 -16.40 -21.03
C ASP A 554 -21.31 -17.18 -20.13
N ASP A 555 -20.29 -17.81 -20.71
CA ASP A 555 -19.25 -18.54 -19.96
C ASP A 555 -17.98 -17.69 -19.77
N TYR A 556 -18.04 -16.36 -19.96
CA TYR A 556 -16.92 -15.47 -19.69
C TYR A 556 -17.34 -14.16 -18.98
N MET A 557 -16.36 -13.29 -18.69
CA MET A 557 -16.59 -11.92 -18.27
C MET A 557 -15.83 -11.01 -19.22
N ASN A 558 -16.53 -10.11 -19.89
CA ASN A 558 -15.92 -9.09 -20.73
C ASN A 558 -15.44 -7.89 -19.90
N GLN A 559 -14.90 -6.87 -20.57
CA GLN A 559 -14.37 -5.68 -19.91
C GLN A 559 -15.41 -4.92 -19.07
N ARG A 560 -16.63 -4.78 -19.57
CA ARG A 560 -17.70 -4.06 -18.85
C ARG A 560 -18.11 -4.84 -17.61
N GLU A 561 -18.37 -6.13 -17.75
CA GLU A 561 -18.76 -7.00 -16.64
C GLU A 561 -17.67 -7.05 -15.57
N THR A 562 -16.40 -7.09 -15.97
CA THR A 562 -15.27 -7.07 -15.03
C THR A 562 -15.18 -5.72 -14.29
N TYR A 563 -15.37 -4.61 -15.00
CA TYR A 563 -15.35 -3.27 -14.40
C TYR A 563 -16.51 -3.09 -13.42
N GLU A 564 -17.71 -3.52 -13.79
CA GLU A 564 -18.91 -3.46 -12.95
C GLU A 564 -18.78 -4.37 -11.74
N PHE A 565 -18.25 -5.59 -11.91
CA PHE A 565 -17.98 -6.53 -10.82
C PHE A 565 -17.01 -5.95 -9.79
N VAL A 566 -15.85 -5.46 -10.22
CA VAL A 566 -14.87 -4.82 -9.32
C VAL A 566 -15.51 -3.62 -8.62
N SER A 567 -16.25 -2.79 -9.35
CA SER A 567 -16.90 -1.62 -8.78
C SER A 567 -17.92 -2.00 -7.69
N LEU A 568 -18.74 -3.03 -7.94
CA LEU A 568 -19.71 -3.56 -6.98
C LEU A 568 -19.04 -4.13 -5.73
N LEU A 569 -17.94 -4.87 -5.88
CA LEU A 569 -17.18 -5.40 -4.75
C LEU A 569 -16.69 -4.29 -3.80
N PHE A 570 -16.19 -3.18 -4.33
CA PHE A 570 -15.72 -2.06 -3.51
C PHE A 570 -16.86 -1.25 -2.90
N SER A 571 -17.89 -0.94 -3.70
CA SER A 571 -19.05 -0.19 -3.23
C SER A 571 -19.84 -0.96 -2.17
N ALA A 572 -20.35 -2.13 -2.54
CA ALA A 572 -21.22 -2.94 -1.70
C ALA A 572 -20.42 -3.72 -0.64
N GLY A 573 -19.36 -4.40 -1.07
CA GLY A 573 -18.62 -5.34 -0.24
C GLY A 573 -17.72 -4.67 0.81
N LEU A 574 -17.22 -3.46 0.55
CA LEU A 574 -16.30 -2.77 1.47
C LEU A 574 -16.90 -1.48 2.05
N SER A 575 -17.29 -0.51 1.23
CA SER A 575 -17.72 0.82 1.72
C SER A 575 -19.04 0.75 2.51
N SER A 576 -20.10 0.22 1.91
CA SER A 576 -21.42 0.15 2.54
C SER A 576 -21.44 -0.78 3.75
N SER A 577 -20.81 -1.96 3.65
CA SER A 577 -20.75 -2.93 4.74
C SER A 577 -20.00 -2.41 5.97
N ALA A 578 -18.87 -1.71 5.78
CA ALA A 578 -18.11 -1.11 6.88
C ALA A 578 -18.88 0.01 7.57
N SER A 579 -19.57 0.86 6.80
CA SER A 579 -20.43 1.92 7.36
C SER A 579 -21.56 1.33 8.20
N ILE A 580 -22.25 0.29 7.70
CA ILE A 580 -23.31 -0.39 8.46
C ILE A 580 -22.73 -0.98 9.75
N TYR A 581 -21.66 -1.76 9.68
CA TYR A 581 -21.06 -2.37 10.86
C TYR A 581 -20.68 -1.34 11.94
N ASN A 582 -19.99 -0.25 11.55
CA ASN A 582 -19.56 0.79 12.48
C ASN A 582 -20.75 1.51 13.12
N ASP A 583 -21.79 1.82 12.35
CA ASP A 583 -23.00 2.45 12.90
C ASP A 583 -23.73 1.50 13.87
N MET A 584 -23.81 0.20 13.57
CA MET A 584 -24.43 -0.78 14.48
C MET A 584 -23.68 -0.91 15.81
N LEU A 585 -22.35 -0.73 15.82
CA LEU A 585 -21.58 -0.66 17.06
C LEU A 585 -21.93 0.58 17.89
N VAL A 586 -22.09 1.73 17.23
CA VAL A 586 -22.49 3.00 17.88
C VAL A 586 -23.90 2.89 18.48
N GLU A 587 -24.82 2.20 17.79
CA GLU A 587 -26.17 1.91 18.28
C GLU A 587 -26.22 0.85 19.39
N GLY A 588 -25.06 0.31 19.79
CA GLY A 588 -24.96 -0.64 20.91
C GLY A 588 -25.29 -2.09 20.54
N CYS A 589 -25.38 -2.45 19.26
CA CYS A 589 -25.63 -3.83 18.83
C CYS A 589 -24.43 -4.77 19.05
N GLY A 590 -23.23 -4.25 19.36
CA GLY A 590 -22.01 -5.05 19.59
C GLY A 590 -21.93 -5.77 20.93
N LYS A 591 -22.96 -5.68 21.79
CA LYS A 591 -23.07 -6.47 23.02
C LYS A 591 -23.97 -7.68 22.76
N ALA A 592 -23.44 -8.71 22.11
CA ALA A 592 -24.14 -9.98 22.10
C ALA A 592 -24.08 -10.61 23.51
N ASN A 593 -25.22 -11.07 24.03
CA ASN A 593 -25.35 -12.00 25.17
C ASN A 593 -24.82 -11.56 26.55
N GLY A 594 -24.63 -10.26 26.82
CA GLY A 594 -24.21 -9.80 28.16
C GLY A 594 -22.78 -10.17 28.56
N LEU A 595 -21.98 -10.68 27.62
CA LEU A 595 -20.55 -10.95 27.78
C LEU A 595 -19.72 -9.72 27.36
N SER A 596 -18.49 -9.64 27.84
CA SER A 596 -17.61 -8.49 27.59
C SER A 596 -17.17 -8.42 26.12
N LEU A 597 -17.06 -7.21 25.57
CA LEU A 597 -16.60 -6.88 24.21
C LEU A 597 -15.23 -7.48 23.82
N ARG A 598 -14.52 -8.20 24.70
CA ARG A 598 -13.13 -8.64 24.46
C ARG A 598 -12.99 -10.09 24.02
N GLU A 599 -14.04 -10.91 24.15
CA GLU A 599 -14.00 -12.36 23.89
C GLU A 599 -14.95 -12.81 22.75
N ASP A 600 -15.66 -11.87 22.11
CA ASP A 600 -16.76 -12.15 21.18
C ASP A 600 -16.49 -11.56 19.77
N THR A 601 -15.44 -12.05 19.10
CA THR A 601 -15.11 -11.65 17.72
C THR A 601 -15.40 -12.75 16.72
N ASP A 602 -15.94 -12.38 15.56
CA ASP A 602 -16.13 -13.22 14.39
C ASP A 602 -14.78 -13.73 13.83
N PRO A 603 -14.80 -14.70 12.89
CA PRO A 603 -13.57 -15.24 12.31
C PRO A 603 -12.70 -14.24 11.53
N LEU A 604 -13.23 -13.05 11.24
CA LEU A 604 -12.49 -11.92 10.64
C LEU A 604 -11.92 -10.98 11.72
N GLY A 605 -12.16 -11.27 13.01
CA GLY A 605 -11.70 -10.48 14.14
C GLY A 605 -12.45 -9.16 14.32
N PHE A 606 -13.72 -9.10 13.91
CA PHE A 606 -14.67 -8.03 14.22
C PHE A 606 -15.65 -8.50 15.30
N TYR A 607 -16.29 -7.61 16.04
CA TYR A 607 -17.23 -8.01 17.08
C TYR A 607 -18.52 -8.59 16.49
N TYR A 608 -19.05 -9.65 17.10
CA TYR A 608 -20.39 -10.11 16.77
C TYR A 608 -21.44 -9.04 17.10
N LEU A 609 -22.45 -8.93 16.26
CA LEU A 609 -23.61 -8.08 16.51
C LEU A 609 -24.81 -8.93 16.91
N ASN A 610 -25.64 -8.42 17.83
CA ASN A 610 -26.91 -9.07 18.16
C ASN A 610 -27.90 -8.94 16.98
N ASP A 611 -28.42 -10.08 16.50
CA ASP A 611 -29.27 -10.16 15.29
C ASP A 611 -30.58 -9.35 15.43
N LYS A 612 -31.25 -9.41 16.58
CA LYS A 612 -32.50 -8.63 16.81
C LYS A 612 -32.24 -7.12 16.86
N CYS A 613 -31.16 -6.70 17.53
CA CYS A 613 -30.74 -5.30 17.52
C CYS A 613 -30.43 -4.86 16.09
N PHE A 614 -29.63 -5.65 15.38
CA PHE A 614 -29.25 -5.39 14.00
C PHE A 614 -30.48 -5.26 13.09
N GLU A 615 -31.43 -6.21 13.11
CA GLU A 615 -32.66 -6.15 12.30
C GLU A 615 -33.40 -4.82 12.50
N SER A 616 -33.57 -4.42 13.76
CA SER A 616 -34.29 -3.19 14.11
C SER A 616 -33.58 -1.94 13.62
N GLN A 617 -32.27 -1.82 13.88
CA GLN A 617 -31.47 -0.65 13.53
C GLN A 617 -31.21 -0.57 12.03
N PHE A 618 -31.00 -1.72 11.37
CA PHE A 618 -30.83 -1.81 9.93
C PHE A 618 -32.05 -1.29 9.18
N ARG A 619 -33.27 -1.57 9.67
CA ARG A 619 -34.50 -0.99 9.11
C ARG A 619 -34.53 0.53 9.27
N LEU A 620 -34.27 1.02 10.48
CA LEU A 620 -34.34 2.44 10.83
C LEU A 620 -33.34 3.28 10.02
N GLN A 621 -32.14 2.74 9.80
CA GLN A 621 -31.06 3.43 9.10
C GLN A 621 -30.94 3.02 7.63
N PHE A 622 -31.89 2.26 7.07
CA PHE A 622 -31.78 1.72 5.71
C PHE A 622 -31.50 2.82 4.67
N ASN A 623 -32.27 3.91 4.70
CA ASN A 623 -32.11 5.04 3.76
C ASN A 623 -30.74 5.75 3.90
N LYS A 624 -30.13 5.76 5.09
CA LYS A 624 -28.78 6.33 5.32
C LYS A 624 -27.70 5.47 4.65
N HIS A 625 -27.85 4.15 4.71
CA HIS A 625 -26.86 3.20 4.18
C HIS A 625 -27.01 2.94 2.68
N PHE A 626 -28.21 3.08 2.14
CA PHE A 626 -28.54 2.86 0.73
C PHE A 626 -29.07 4.14 0.07
N ASP A 627 -28.45 5.28 0.41
CA ASP A 627 -28.69 6.57 -0.24
C ASP A 627 -28.33 6.56 -1.73
N ASN A 628 -27.44 5.64 -2.12
CA ASN A 628 -27.05 5.34 -3.48
C ASN A 628 -28.01 4.39 -4.23
N LEU A 629 -29.00 3.80 -3.55
CA LEU A 629 -30.06 2.94 -4.13
C LEU A 629 -31.45 3.53 -3.81
N PRO A 630 -31.81 4.70 -4.39
CA PRO A 630 -32.99 5.46 -3.96
C PRO A 630 -34.30 4.69 -4.11
N GLU A 631 -34.43 3.88 -5.15
CA GLU A 631 -35.66 3.12 -5.42
C GLU A 631 -35.81 1.91 -4.48
N MET A 632 -34.72 1.20 -4.20
CA MET A 632 -34.67 0.20 -3.10
C MET A 632 -35.06 0.81 -1.75
N SER A 633 -34.51 1.98 -1.41
CA SER A 633 -34.81 2.68 -0.15
C SER A 633 -36.29 3.09 -0.04
N LYS A 634 -36.89 3.60 -1.14
CA LYS A 634 -38.34 3.89 -1.21
C LYS A 634 -39.19 2.64 -1.09
N TRP A 635 -38.74 1.52 -1.65
CA TRP A 635 -39.45 0.25 -1.55
C TRP A 635 -39.45 -0.28 -0.12
N VAL A 636 -38.29 -0.29 0.56
CA VAL A 636 -38.19 -0.71 1.98
C VAL A 636 -39.00 0.19 2.91
N ALA A 637 -39.00 1.51 2.67
CA ALA A 637 -39.78 2.45 3.48
C ALA A 637 -41.29 2.20 3.46
N ARG A 638 -41.82 1.55 2.40
CA ARG A 638 -43.24 1.23 2.25
C ARG A 638 -43.64 -0.13 2.83
N MET A 639 -42.68 -0.96 3.25
CA MET A 639 -42.96 -2.29 3.77
C MET A 639 -43.70 -2.26 5.10
N THR A 640 -44.67 -3.15 5.25
CA THR A 640 -45.26 -3.51 6.53
C THR A 640 -44.22 -4.21 7.43
N PRO A 641 -44.45 -4.29 8.75
CA PRO A 641 -43.56 -5.05 9.63
C PRO A 641 -43.39 -6.52 9.25
N ALA A 642 -44.44 -7.18 8.77
CA ALA A 642 -44.37 -8.59 8.34
C ALA A 642 -43.50 -8.75 7.09
N GLU A 643 -43.67 -7.88 6.09
CA GLU A 643 -42.85 -7.89 4.87
C GLU A 643 -41.37 -7.62 5.17
N TRP A 644 -41.09 -6.68 6.09
CA TRP A 644 -39.72 -6.42 6.52
C TRP A 644 -39.07 -7.65 7.16
N THR A 645 -39.77 -8.33 8.07
CA THR A 645 -39.26 -9.54 8.72
C THR A 645 -39.04 -10.67 7.70
N GLU A 646 -39.91 -10.82 6.70
CA GLU A 646 -39.67 -11.78 5.60
C GLU A 646 -38.44 -11.40 4.76
N PHE A 647 -38.31 -10.13 4.40
CA PHE A 647 -37.16 -9.61 3.65
C PHE A 647 -35.85 -9.82 4.40
N TYR A 648 -35.79 -9.39 5.66
CA TYR A 648 -34.62 -9.52 6.52
C TYR A 648 -34.26 -10.99 6.77
N SER A 649 -35.22 -11.84 7.17
CA SER A 649 -34.95 -13.25 7.42
C SER A 649 -34.46 -13.99 6.17
N THR A 650 -34.95 -13.60 4.99
CA THR A 650 -34.47 -14.14 3.71
C THR A 650 -33.04 -13.67 3.40
N LEU A 651 -32.74 -12.39 3.58
CA LEU A 651 -31.38 -11.85 3.45
C LEU A 651 -30.41 -12.52 4.44
N ARG A 652 -30.83 -12.69 5.70
CA ARG A 652 -30.06 -13.34 6.75
C ARG A 652 -29.76 -14.79 6.41
N PHE A 653 -30.73 -15.54 5.89
CA PHE A 653 -30.52 -16.90 5.39
C PHE A 653 -29.51 -16.92 4.23
N LEU A 654 -29.66 -16.00 3.28
CA LEU A 654 -28.77 -15.88 2.13
C LEU A 654 -27.35 -15.43 2.50
N SER A 655 -27.18 -14.75 3.64
CA SER A 655 -25.88 -14.26 4.08
C SER A 655 -25.10 -15.24 4.96
N ARG A 656 -25.71 -16.37 5.36
CA ARG A 656 -25.03 -17.42 6.13
C ARG A 656 -23.84 -17.99 5.37
N VAL A 657 -22.70 -18.08 6.05
CA VAL A 657 -21.46 -18.67 5.53
C VAL A 657 -21.48 -20.19 5.66
N SER A 658 -22.08 -20.71 6.73
CA SER A 658 -22.21 -22.15 6.96
C SER A 658 -23.45 -22.49 7.79
N ASP A 659 -23.86 -23.75 7.78
CA ASP A 659 -24.97 -24.24 8.62
C ASP A 659 -24.64 -24.25 10.12
N LYS A 660 -23.37 -24.03 10.49
CA LYS A 660 -22.87 -24.02 11.89
C LYS A 660 -22.70 -22.61 12.45
N GLU A 661 -23.19 -21.59 11.75
CA GLU A 661 -23.11 -20.21 12.20
C GLU A 661 -24.01 -19.98 13.42
N ASP A 662 -23.54 -19.22 14.41
CA ASP A 662 -24.22 -19.04 15.68
C ASP A 662 -25.57 -18.31 15.51
N GLU A 663 -26.64 -18.96 15.97
CA GLU A 663 -27.98 -18.39 15.90
C GLU A 663 -28.09 -17.14 16.78
N GLY A 664 -28.70 -16.08 16.24
CA GLY A 664 -28.89 -14.82 16.95
C GLY A 664 -27.70 -13.86 16.92
N LEU A 665 -26.63 -14.20 16.22
CA LEU A 665 -25.48 -13.33 15.96
C LEU A 665 -25.41 -12.91 14.48
N VAL A 666 -24.81 -11.76 14.21
CA VAL A 666 -24.50 -11.26 12.86
C VAL A 666 -23.01 -10.95 12.78
N GLU A 667 -22.34 -11.59 11.84
CA GLU A 667 -20.93 -11.40 11.50
C GLU A 667 -20.76 -10.34 10.40
N VAL A 668 -19.55 -9.78 10.26
CA VAL A 668 -19.25 -8.84 9.16
C VAL A 668 -19.43 -9.50 7.79
N ALA A 669 -19.09 -10.79 7.67
CA ALA A 669 -19.30 -11.56 6.45
C ALA A 669 -20.79 -11.62 6.03
N ASN A 670 -21.70 -11.67 7.01
CA ASN A 670 -23.13 -11.62 6.73
C ASN A 670 -23.53 -10.26 6.17
N ILE A 671 -23.09 -9.17 6.81
CA ILE A 671 -23.40 -7.79 6.37
C ILE A 671 -22.93 -7.58 4.93
N ARG A 672 -21.69 -7.96 4.62
CA ARG A 672 -21.15 -7.86 3.25
C ARG A 672 -22.03 -8.59 2.22
N THR A 673 -22.46 -9.80 2.54
CA THR A 673 -23.29 -10.60 1.65
C THR A 673 -24.69 -10.00 1.49
N MET A 674 -25.32 -9.54 2.57
CA MET A 674 -26.65 -8.90 2.53
C MET A 674 -26.63 -7.65 1.65
N VAL A 675 -25.65 -6.77 1.86
CA VAL A 675 -25.48 -5.54 1.08
C VAL A 675 -25.25 -5.85 -0.39
N THR A 676 -24.39 -6.83 -0.69
CA THR A 676 -24.11 -7.25 -2.07
C THR A 676 -25.36 -7.79 -2.77
N ILE A 677 -26.19 -8.58 -2.09
CA ILE A 677 -27.46 -9.09 -2.64
C ILE A 677 -28.45 -7.95 -2.93
N ILE A 678 -28.52 -6.94 -2.06
CA ILE A 678 -29.37 -5.76 -2.28
C ILE A 678 -28.96 -5.04 -3.57
N HIS A 679 -27.66 -4.86 -3.80
CA HIS A 679 -27.14 -4.33 -5.06
C HIS A 679 -27.44 -5.23 -6.27
N TYR A 680 -27.34 -6.55 -6.13
CA TYR A 680 -27.68 -7.47 -7.23
C TYR A 680 -29.15 -7.38 -7.65
N ILE A 681 -30.05 -7.25 -6.68
CA ILE A 681 -31.48 -7.05 -6.96
C ILE A 681 -31.68 -5.72 -7.67
N GLU A 682 -31.05 -4.65 -7.20
CA GLU A 682 -31.21 -3.33 -7.79
C GLU A 682 -30.62 -3.26 -9.21
N SER A 683 -29.50 -3.94 -9.48
CA SER A 683 -28.93 -4.03 -10.83
C SER A 683 -29.88 -4.69 -11.84
N ILE A 684 -30.61 -5.72 -11.43
CA ILE A 684 -31.66 -6.33 -12.27
C ILE A 684 -32.80 -5.33 -12.50
N MET A 685 -33.26 -4.66 -11.46
CA MET A 685 -34.32 -3.64 -11.58
C MET A 685 -33.90 -2.53 -12.55
N VAL A 686 -32.73 -1.93 -12.37
CA VAL A 686 -32.20 -0.87 -13.26
C VAL A 686 -32.08 -1.34 -14.72
N SER A 687 -31.73 -2.61 -14.91
CA SER A 687 -31.53 -3.17 -16.26
C SER A 687 -32.85 -3.44 -16.99
N TYR A 688 -33.89 -3.89 -16.26
CA TYR A 688 -35.09 -4.49 -16.85
C TYR A 688 -36.41 -3.76 -16.55
N ASP A 689 -36.52 -2.95 -15.50
CA ASP A 689 -37.70 -2.10 -15.19
C ASP A 689 -37.74 -0.90 -16.15
N LYS A 690 -38.30 -1.10 -17.35
CA LYS A 690 -38.32 -0.12 -18.44
C LYS A 690 -39.35 0.97 -18.23
N ASP A 691 -40.51 0.62 -17.66
CA ASP A 691 -41.58 1.58 -17.37
C ASP A 691 -41.38 2.31 -16.04
N ARG A 692 -40.42 1.86 -15.22
CA ARG A 692 -39.97 2.46 -13.96
C ARG A 692 -41.04 2.39 -12.87
N ASN A 693 -41.91 1.39 -12.95
CA ASN A 693 -43.02 1.23 -12.02
C ASN A 693 -42.62 0.53 -10.69
N GLN A 694 -41.34 0.20 -10.52
CA GLN A 694 -40.77 -0.48 -9.34
C GLN A 694 -41.07 -1.97 -9.24
N THR A 695 -41.58 -2.56 -10.29
CA THR A 695 -41.81 -4.00 -10.45
C THR A 695 -41.32 -4.44 -11.83
N LEU A 696 -41.37 -5.74 -12.12
CA LEU A 696 -41.05 -6.29 -13.43
C LEU A 696 -42.30 -6.98 -13.98
N SER A 697 -42.79 -6.47 -15.09
CA SER A 697 -43.80 -7.13 -15.90
C SER A 697 -43.30 -8.49 -16.40
N LEU A 698 -44.23 -9.33 -16.84
CA LEU A 698 -43.87 -10.65 -17.38
C LEU A 698 -42.91 -10.56 -18.58
N ASP A 699 -43.07 -9.54 -19.43
CA ASP A 699 -42.20 -9.32 -20.58
C ASP A 699 -40.78 -8.90 -20.17
N GLU A 700 -40.65 -8.08 -19.14
CA GLU A 700 -39.35 -7.69 -18.57
C GLU A 700 -38.66 -8.87 -17.89
N VAL A 701 -39.43 -9.73 -17.20
CA VAL A 701 -38.92 -11.00 -16.66
C VAL A 701 -38.42 -11.91 -17.78
N TYR A 702 -39.12 -12.02 -18.91
CA TYR A 702 -38.63 -12.77 -20.07
C TYR A 702 -37.40 -12.12 -20.70
N ALA A 703 -37.31 -10.81 -20.73
CA ALA A 703 -36.12 -10.10 -21.20
C ALA A 703 -34.88 -10.39 -20.34
N ALA A 704 -35.07 -10.65 -19.03
CA ALA A 704 -34.01 -11.06 -18.11
C ALA A 704 -33.65 -12.56 -18.21
N SER A 705 -34.56 -13.41 -18.68
CA SER A 705 -34.39 -14.87 -18.74
C SER A 705 -33.08 -15.34 -19.41
N PRO A 706 -32.66 -14.81 -20.58
CA PRO A 706 -31.42 -15.24 -21.24
C PRO A 706 -30.20 -15.24 -20.31
N ARG A 707 -30.11 -14.28 -19.40
CA ARG A 707 -29.01 -14.14 -18.45
C ARG A 707 -28.89 -15.32 -17.47
N PHE A 708 -30.01 -15.93 -17.10
CA PHE A 708 -30.06 -17.04 -16.15
C PHE A 708 -30.17 -18.40 -16.82
N MET A 709 -30.28 -18.43 -18.15
CA MET A 709 -30.48 -19.66 -18.92
C MET A 709 -29.41 -20.73 -18.73
N PRO A 710 -28.11 -20.43 -18.67
CA PRO A 710 -27.11 -21.48 -18.42
C PRO A 710 -27.26 -22.11 -17.03
N PHE A 711 -27.63 -21.31 -16.02
CA PHE A 711 -27.91 -21.84 -14.69
C PHE A 711 -29.12 -22.78 -14.75
N ILE A 712 -30.22 -22.35 -15.37
CA ILE A 712 -31.43 -23.16 -15.49
C ILE A 712 -31.15 -24.45 -16.26
N LYS A 713 -30.47 -24.38 -17.40
CA LYS A 713 -30.06 -25.56 -18.19
C LYS A 713 -29.24 -26.56 -17.36
N LYS A 714 -28.39 -26.08 -16.44
CA LYS A 714 -27.61 -26.91 -15.51
C LYS A 714 -28.41 -27.38 -14.29
N SER A 715 -29.57 -26.76 -14.00
CA SER A 715 -30.35 -27.00 -12.78
C SER A 715 -31.59 -27.86 -13.02
N THR A 716 -32.19 -27.84 -14.21
CA THR A 716 -33.40 -28.60 -14.54
C THR A 716 -33.13 -29.80 -15.45
N THR A 717 -34.02 -30.80 -15.38
CA THR A 717 -34.02 -31.96 -16.29
C THR A 717 -34.79 -31.68 -17.59
N VAL A 718 -35.42 -30.51 -17.71
CA VAL A 718 -36.22 -30.13 -18.87
C VAL A 718 -35.31 -29.71 -20.02
N THR A 719 -35.43 -30.36 -21.18
CA THR A 719 -34.57 -30.10 -22.35
C THR A 719 -35.23 -29.21 -23.42
N MET A 720 -36.55 -29.01 -23.38
CA MET A 720 -37.25 -28.17 -24.36
C MET A 720 -37.01 -26.69 -24.07
N GLU A 721 -36.47 -25.96 -25.04
CA GLU A 721 -36.10 -24.55 -24.93
C GLU A 721 -37.26 -23.62 -24.57
N THR A 722 -38.45 -23.87 -25.12
CA THR A 722 -39.67 -23.11 -24.79
C THR A 722 -40.06 -23.28 -23.32
N LEU A 723 -39.92 -24.48 -22.76
CA LEU A 723 -40.19 -24.76 -21.34
C LEU A 723 -39.09 -24.21 -20.44
N LEU A 724 -37.86 -24.09 -20.92
CA LEU A 724 -36.76 -23.52 -20.16
C LEU A 724 -36.96 -22.02 -19.86
N ASN A 725 -37.43 -21.24 -20.84
CA ASN A 725 -37.79 -19.83 -20.62
C ASN A 725 -38.98 -19.69 -19.64
N GLN A 726 -39.96 -20.60 -19.71
CA GLN A 726 -41.02 -20.67 -18.71
C GLN A 726 -40.47 -21.01 -17.33
N GLY A 727 -39.39 -21.80 -17.26
CA GLY A 727 -38.69 -22.14 -16.03
C GLY A 727 -38.19 -20.95 -15.25
N PHE A 728 -37.58 -19.95 -15.92
CA PHE A 728 -37.11 -18.74 -15.24
C PHE A 728 -38.26 -17.92 -14.69
N ALA A 729 -39.26 -17.62 -15.53
CA ALA A 729 -40.42 -16.84 -15.10
C ALA A 729 -41.14 -17.55 -13.94
N TYR A 730 -41.35 -18.86 -14.04
CA TYR A 730 -41.90 -19.66 -12.95
C TYR A 730 -41.09 -19.52 -11.66
N LEU A 731 -39.76 -19.57 -11.75
CA LEU A 731 -38.86 -19.41 -10.61
C LEU A 731 -39.01 -18.03 -9.96
N VAL A 732 -39.12 -16.95 -10.74
CA VAL A 732 -39.33 -15.58 -10.26
C VAL A 732 -40.67 -15.46 -9.51
N PHE A 733 -41.76 -15.91 -10.11
CA PHE A 733 -43.10 -15.70 -9.54
C PHE A 733 -43.40 -16.64 -8.37
N TYR A 734 -42.95 -17.90 -8.42
CA TYR A 734 -43.26 -18.91 -7.41
C TYR A 734 -42.13 -19.20 -6.41
N GLY A 735 -40.91 -18.69 -6.65
CA GLY A 735 -39.76 -18.90 -5.76
C GLY A 735 -39.34 -20.37 -5.63
N LYS A 736 -39.62 -21.20 -6.65
CA LYS A 736 -39.26 -22.62 -6.72
C LYS A 736 -39.17 -23.08 -8.16
N GLU A 737 -38.51 -24.20 -8.41
CA GLU A 737 -38.47 -24.78 -9.76
C GLU A 737 -39.78 -25.47 -10.13
N GLY A 738 -40.17 -25.33 -11.39
CA GLY A 738 -41.31 -26.02 -11.97
C GLY A 738 -40.88 -27.32 -12.63
N ASN A 739 -41.61 -28.41 -12.38
CA ASN A 739 -41.55 -29.60 -13.23
C ASN A 739 -42.28 -29.37 -14.57
N GLY A 740 -42.10 -30.26 -15.55
CA GLY A 740 -42.68 -30.07 -16.88
C GLY A 740 -44.20 -29.82 -16.89
N ALA A 741 -44.95 -30.48 -16.01
CA ALA A 741 -46.40 -30.26 -15.86
C ALA A 741 -46.72 -28.89 -15.26
N GLN A 742 -45.97 -28.46 -14.24
CA GLN A 742 -46.12 -27.14 -13.63
C GLN A 742 -45.77 -26.01 -14.61
N LEU A 743 -44.74 -26.20 -15.45
CA LEU A 743 -44.37 -25.23 -16.48
C LEU A 743 -45.42 -25.15 -17.59
N ALA A 744 -45.98 -26.29 -18.01
CA ALA A 744 -47.10 -26.31 -18.96
C ALA A 744 -48.36 -25.63 -18.40
N TRP A 745 -48.65 -25.84 -17.12
CA TRP A 745 -49.75 -25.18 -16.43
C TRP A 745 -49.52 -23.67 -16.27
N PHE A 746 -48.30 -23.28 -15.91
CA PHE A 746 -47.88 -21.88 -15.83
C PHE A 746 -48.07 -21.14 -17.15
N GLN A 747 -47.75 -21.77 -18.27
CA GLN A 747 -47.99 -21.20 -19.60
C GLN A 747 -49.47 -20.80 -19.81
N ALA A 748 -50.42 -21.56 -19.24
CA ALA A 748 -51.85 -21.24 -19.31
C ALA A 748 -52.28 -20.15 -18.33
N GLN A 749 -51.58 -20.00 -17.19
CA GLN A 749 -51.94 -19.05 -16.13
C GLN A 749 -51.23 -17.70 -16.20
N LYS A 750 -50.09 -17.61 -16.91
CA LYS A 750 -49.20 -16.44 -16.87
C LYS A 750 -49.84 -15.10 -17.23
N ILE A 751 -50.95 -15.11 -17.99
CA ILE A 751 -51.72 -13.91 -18.38
C ILE A 751 -52.32 -13.20 -17.15
N TRP A 752 -52.52 -13.93 -16.05
CA TRP A 752 -53.18 -13.43 -14.83
C TRP A 752 -52.22 -13.15 -13.69
N MET A 753 -50.91 -13.15 -13.95
CA MET A 753 -49.93 -12.92 -12.89
C MET A 753 -49.73 -11.43 -12.63
N ASN A 754 -49.63 -11.11 -11.34
CA ASN A 754 -49.15 -9.81 -10.90
C ASN A 754 -47.68 -9.64 -11.27
N GLU A 755 -47.22 -8.39 -11.30
CA GLU A 755 -45.83 -8.04 -11.60
C GLU A 755 -44.87 -8.55 -10.51
N ALA A 756 -43.63 -8.85 -10.90
CA ALA A 756 -42.61 -9.36 -10.00
C ALA A 756 -41.97 -8.21 -9.20
N THR A 757 -41.85 -8.40 -7.89
CA THR A 757 -41.25 -7.43 -6.99
C THR A 757 -39.79 -7.78 -6.65
N ARG A 758 -39.09 -6.88 -5.96
CA ARG A 758 -37.75 -7.18 -5.39
C ARG A 758 -37.74 -8.39 -4.46
N MET A 759 -38.86 -8.69 -3.76
CA MET A 759 -38.99 -9.92 -2.97
C MET A 759 -39.02 -11.18 -3.84
N ASN A 760 -39.61 -11.12 -5.04
CA ASN A 760 -39.58 -12.23 -6.00
C ASN A 760 -38.14 -12.51 -6.44
N LEU A 761 -37.37 -11.47 -6.77
CA LEU A 761 -35.95 -11.61 -7.13
C LEU A 761 -35.11 -12.17 -5.98
N LEU A 762 -35.33 -11.72 -4.75
CA LEU A 762 -34.65 -12.24 -3.56
C LEU A 762 -34.91 -13.76 -3.38
N ARG A 763 -36.13 -14.22 -3.65
CA ARG A 763 -36.48 -15.65 -3.60
C ARG A 763 -35.78 -16.46 -4.70
N VAL A 764 -35.55 -15.87 -5.89
CA VAL A 764 -34.75 -16.51 -6.96
C VAL A 764 -33.32 -16.77 -6.46
N ILE A 765 -32.68 -15.75 -5.87
CA ILE A 765 -31.32 -15.86 -5.32
C ILE A 765 -31.28 -16.95 -4.22
N LYS A 766 -32.34 -17.04 -3.40
CA LYS A 766 -32.48 -18.11 -2.39
C LYS A 766 -32.47 -19.50 -3.01
N VAL A 767 -33.22 -19.73 -4.09
CA VAL A 767 -33.24 -21.03 -4.78
C VAL A 767 -31.88 -21.35 -5.40
N ILE A 768 -31.22 -20.36 -5.99
CA ILE A 768 -29.86 -20.52 -6.56
C ILE A 768 -28.89 -20.96 -5.46
N LYS A 769 -28.83 -20.23 -4.34
CA LYS A 769 -27.94 -20.56 -3.22
C LYS A 769 -28.22 -21.96 -2.65
N GLN A 770 -29.49 -22.32 -2.45
CA GLN A 770 -29.85 -23.63 -1.90
C GLN A 770 -29.31 -24.76 -2.77
N LYS A 771 -29.40 -24.63 -4.10
CA LYS A 771 -28.89 -25.63 -5.03
C LYS A 771 -27.38 -25.78 -4.98
N ASP A 772 -26.66 -24.68 -4.85
CA ASP A 772 -25.20 -24.74 -4.75
C ASP A 772 -24.78 -25.41 -3.44
N MET A 773 -25.49 -25.14 -2.34
CA MET A 773 -25.29 -25.84 -1.06
C MET A 773 -25.59 -27.34 -1.19
N ASP A 774 -26.70 -27.72 -1.83
CA ASP A 774 -27.08 -29.13 -2.02
C ASP A 774 -26.04 -29.88 -2.87
N LYS A 775 -25.53 -29.25 -3.94
CA LYS A 775 -24.45 -29.80 -4.78
C LYS A 775 -23.15 -29.97 -4.00
N ALA A 776 -22.74 -28.97 -3.22
CA ALA A 776 -21.54 -29.04 -2.39
C ALA A 776 -21.65 -30.16 -1.34
N ALA A 777 -22.82 -30.31 -0.70
CA ALA A 777 -23.09 -31.38 0.25
C ALA A 777 -23.05 -32.77 -0.42
N GLN A 778 -23.60 -32.92 -1.63
CA GLN A 778 -23.53 -34.18 -2.39
C GLN A 778 -22.08 -34.55 -2.76
N GLN A 779 -21.27 -33.58 -3.19
CA GLN A 779 -19.85 -33.80 -3.51
C GLN A 779 -19.05 -34.22 -2.27
N GLN A 780 -19.26 -33.57 -1.13
CA GLN A 780 -18.61 -33.95 0.14
C GLN A 780 -19.00 -35.36 0.60
N ARG A 781 -20.29 -35.72 0.52
CA ARG A 781 -20.76 -37.08 0.85
C ARG A 781 -20.13 -38.12 -0.07
N SER A 782 -20.01 -37.83 -1.35
CA SER A 782 -19.39 -38.72 -2.34
C SER A 782 -17.90 -38.93 -2.04
N ALA A 783 -17.16 -37.86 -1.72
CA ALA A 783 -15.75 -37.93 -1.34
C ALA A 783 -15.51 -38.69 -0.03
N GLN A 784 -16.37 -38.49 0.97
CA GLN A 784 -16.31 -39.22 2.24
C GLN A 784 -16.66 -40.70 2.05
N GLY A 785 -17.65 -41.03 1.21
CA GLY A 785 -18.01 -42.40 0.86
C GLY A 785 -16.87 -43.15 0.17
N TYR A 786 -16.15 -42.49 -0.74
CA TYR A 786 -14.97 -43.05 -1.41
C TYR A 786 -13.80 -43.31 -0.44
N SER A 787 -13.56 -42.37 0.49
CA SER A 787 -12.56 -42.52 1.56
C SER A 787 -12.90 -43.67 2.52
N ALA A 788 -14.16 -43.81 2.91
CA ALA A 788 -14.64 -44.90 3.75
C ALA A 788 -14.52 -46.27 3.06
N GLN A 789 -14.87 -46.36 1.76
CA GLN A 789 -14.70 -47.58 0.97
C GLN A 789 -13.23 -47.97 0.80
N ASN A 790 -12.33 -46.99 0.60
CA ASN A 790 -10.89 -47.27 0.53
C ASN A 790 -10.30 -47.70 1.88
N LYS A 791 -10.72 -47.08 3.00
CA LYS A 791 -10.34 -47.54 4.35
C LYS A 791 -10.86 -48.96 4.65
N ALA A 792 -12.09 -49.28 4.24
CA ALA A 792 -12.64 -50.63 4.39
C ALA A 792 -11.88 -51.66 3.54
N LYS A 793 -11.47 -51.32 2.31
CA LYS A 793 -10.63 -52.21 1.48
C LYS A 793 -9.21 -52.41 2.02
N ILE A 794 -8.67 -51.43 2.76
CA ILE A 794 -7.36 -51.55 3.43
C ILE A 794 -7.45 -52.40 4.71
N LEU A 795 -8.60 -52.41 5.39
CA LEU A 795 -8.82 -53.24 6.60
C LEU A 795 -9.19 -54.70 6.30
N VAL A 796 -9.55 -55.02 5.05
CA VAL A 796 -9.89 -56.39 4.59
C VAL A 796 -8.70 -57.06 3.85
N LYS A 797 -7.60 -56.34 3.65
CA LYS A 797 -6.29 -56.89 3.24
C LYS A 797 -5.37 -56.95 4.44
#